data_AF-H8ZE69-F1
#
_entry.id   AF-H8ZE69-F1
#
_cell.length_a   1.000
_cell.length_b   1.000
_cell.length_c   1.000
_cell.angle_alpha   90.00
_cell.angle_beta   90.00
_cell.angle_gamma   90.00
#
_symmetry.space_group_name_H-M   'P 1'
#
loop_
_entity.id
_entity.type
_entity.pdbx_description
1 polymer ?
#
loop_
_entity_poly.entity_id
_entity_poly.type
_entity_poly.pdbx_seq_one_letter_code
_entity_poly.pdbx_strand_id
1 'polypeptide(L)'
;MKMIFLVIWIKAIALIGVLLVNTHRAYMTLDELEATLQFEIATDATPMKINPDGPLNLLRGYIYQKMDCMYNKRFFAPQINTKYSLEENINNSGPSNLSYTYTRNEQKDKAYTAQSNNKMDIYTEKYHKHLIELFPSPTGDITIETRGSQSFIQFLRAKTTEKHSLQILAMLLLFSEGVDIPIEVTNDVLKVYETNKKNEIYFTVPMRIPWLEPRTNSVEMLSQKKVKQLINFFQENATNSEALSLMMDRCSLEEVATGKFLDSPKFLIQSYIFEFIDSAQRAKEFVQTIHAMTEKYAPKTEAPSKDDSVYDRLFKPAGTEVGIDCMALMKQTQEILNTYRVFPFINSTQIPIYKSVPRYNRKLGMFSTNQLENYSNCVECMILSLFCCLAYDPSDFTYKTDHMGNVSKELKEFFSLGNQSFDTTKANFQKNWCRVVACLDEPRISYCRDRNELEPGIINMLMVIAEIVNISKDEKEKILGFSQRLKEKKGGLEDELSNSIEEYTTILLKRLSKTESVEIEFSELKSHTCTEGRYDISGEITIAFEHSGIKNAIVLGISEGHSTINMKPAVMKIKDTRIKQVDGIAGICKNAATFVENLFAVYAAYEIRKIDTPENNEEFIKAQIRKTIKKNFTDINRLLLVKKINDFSYKKSLFTYSILYSMNQKLFPEHPIIRFTSNIIGSTELNNGSIISRMSPPIIFSGLLSKSGSNLNYPNIKLKEERYQKDMGYIRYYWFVKYILDCDINIFIQWIKYCIGHFDKYDGKGMYNLLGFKVTKPIYEYMFKAGDMKYADAVDKAIAQAYPDKKDEIINNLHYIWFVYLIREANLKVKLAKTNFHAIRSTKYEQYGPDYVDTRQIVNNLRQLKKHVCIDESSIAKFREFMRIYSQ
;
A
#
# COMPACT_ATOMS: atom_id res chain seq x y z
N MET A 1 4.39 -40.52 40.32
CA MET A 1 3.31 -39.77 39.62
C MET A 1 3.66 -38.31 39.35
N LYS A 2 4.14 -37.52 40.33
CA LYS A 2 4.54 -36.10 40.13
C LYS A 2 5.68 -35.88 39.10
N MET A 3 6.68 -36.75 39.05
CA MET A 3 7.77 -36.66 38.05
C MET A 3 7.30 -36.88 36.62
N ILE A 4 6.38 -37.83 36.40
CA ILE A 4 5.84 -38.11 35.06
C ILE A 4 5.01 -36.92 34.58
N PHE A 5 4.20 -36.33 35.47
CA PHE A 5 3.47 -35.10 35.19
C PHE A 5 4.42 -33.93 34.87
N LEU A 6 5.51 -33.76 35.62
CA LEU A 6 6.50 -32.71 35.37
C LEU A 6 7.20 -32.89 34.01
N VAL A 7 7.57 -34.13 33.65
CA VAL A 7 8.20 -34.44 32.36
C VAL A 7 7.22 -34.25 31.20
N ILE A 8 5.95 -34.63 31.37
CA ILE A 8 4.89 -34.36 30.38
C ILE A 8 4.65 -32.85 30.25
N TRP A 9 4.64 -32.10 31.35
CA TRP A 9 4.48 -30.64 31.35
C TRP A 9 5.66 -29.95 30.69
N ILE A 10 6.90 -30.36 30.97
CA ILE A 10 8.10 -29.83 30.33
C ILE A 10 8.10 -30.15 28.83
N LYS A 11 7.72 -31.38 28.44
CA LYS A 11 7.57 -31.74 27.03
C LYS A 11 6.46 -30.95 26.35
N ALA A 12 5.35 -30.67 27.04
CA ALA A 12 4.26 -29.84 26.53
C ALA A 12 4.66 -28.37 26.40
N ILE A 13 5.37 -27.79 27.38
CA ILE A 13 5.95 -26.44 27.28
C ILE A 13 6.97 -26.39 26.13
N ALA A 14 7.85 -27.38 26.01
CA ALA A 14 8.84 -27.44 24.94
C ALA A 14 8.17 -27.59 23.57
N LEU A 15 7.10 -28.40 23.47
CA LEU A 15 6.31 -28.54 22.26
C LEU A 15 5.53 -27.25 21.94
N ILE A 16 4.96 -26.58 22.94
CA ILE A 16 4.30 -25.27 22.79
C ILE A 16 5.33 -24.21 22.41
N GLY A 17 6.54 -24.25 22.97
CA GLY A 17 7.67 -23.40 22.63
C GLY A 17 8.13 -23.62 21.20
N VAL A 18 8.27 -24.87 20.75
CA VAL A 18 8.58 -25.23 19.36
C VAL A 18 7.43 -24.86 18.42
N LEU A 19 6.17 -25.02 18.83
CA LEU A 19 5.00 -24.60 18.06
C LEU A 19 4.90 -23.07 17.97
N LEU A 20 5.27 -22.33 19.03
CA LEU A 20 5.30 -20.86 19.05
C LEU A 20 6.49 -20.29 18.27
N VAL A 21 7.66 -20.95 18.33
CA VAL A 21 8.81 -20.65 17.45
C VAL A 21 8.42 -20.92 15.98
N ASN A 22 7.64 -21.97 15.71
CA ASN A 22 7.05 -22.22 14.39
C ASN A 22 5.91 -21.25 13.98
N THR A 23 5.39 -20.43 14.90
CA THR A 23 4.47 -19.33 14.54
C THR A 23 5.19 -18.04 14.15
N HIS A 24 6.51 -17.97 14.35
CA HIS A 24 7.37 -16.93 13.81
C HIS A 24 8.21 -17.52 12.69
N ARG A 25 7.59 -17.82 11.53
CA ARG A 25 8.36 -18.21 10.36
C ARG A 25 9.28 -17.07 9.96
N ALA A 26 10.56 -17.22 10.31
CA ALA A 26 11.62 -16.52 9.61
C ALA A 26 11.62 -17.04 8.18
N TYR A 27 11.55 -16.13 7.21
CA TYR A 27 11.80 -16.49 5.83
C TYR A 27 13.24 -16.99 5.69
N MET A 28 13.50 -17.86 4.73
CA MET A 28 14.88 -18.28 4.43
C MET A 28 15.77 -17.04 4.25
N THR A 29 16.89 -17.07 4.96
CA THR A 29 17.94 -16.07 4.86
C THR A 29 18.65 -16.15 3.50
N LEU A 30 19.37 -15.09 3.12
CA LEU A 30 20.17 -15.11 1.89
C LEU A 30 21.23 -16.22 1.91
N ASP A 31 21.79 -16.52 3.08
CA ASP A 31 22.79 -17.59 3.23
C ASP A 31 22.16 -18.98 3.06
N GLU A 32 20.94 -19.19 3.57
CA GLU A 32 20.19 -20.43 3.33
C GLU A 32 19.80 -20.60 1.85
N LEU A 33 19.46 -19.51 1.16
CA LEU A 33 19.19 -19.53 -0.28
C LEU A 33 20.43 -19.86 -1.09
N GLU A 34 21.56 -19.24 -0.78
CA GLU A 34 22.84 -19.55 -1.42
C GLU A 34 23.23 -21.02 -1.19
N ALA A 35 23.14 -21.50 0.05
CA ALA A 35 23.42 -22.90 0.39
C ALA A 35 22.49 -23.89 -0.35
N THR A 36 21.29 -23.46 -0.74
CA THR A 36 20.36 -24.26 -1.55
C THR A 36 20.76 -24.24 -3.03
N LEU A 37 21.17 -23.09 -3.58
CA LEU A 37 21.62 -22.97 -4.96
C LEU A 37 22.94 -23.71 -5.23
N GLN A 38 23.80 -23.79 -4.23
CA GLN A 38 25.07 -24.55 -4.27
C GLN A 38 24.89 -26.03 -3.95
N PHE A 39 23.67 -26.50 -3.66
CA PHE A 39 23.44 -27.91 -3.36
C PHE A 39 23.59 -28.77 -4.62
N GLU A 40 24.42 -29.81 -4.50
CA GLU A 40 24.66 -30.78 -5.57
C GLU A 40 23.95 -32.10 -5.28
N ILE A 41 23.26 -32.61 -6.29
CA ILE A 41 22.66 -33.94 -6.32
C ILE A 41 23.67 -34.87 -6.96
N ALA A 42 24.12 -35.89 -6.21
CA ALA A 42 24.94 -36.96 -6.75
C ALA A 42 24.13 -37.77 -7.78
N THR A 43 24.68 -37.94 -8.97
CA THR A 43 24.13 -38.82 -10.02
C THR A 43 25.23 -39.75 -10.51
N ASP A 44 24.84 -40.83 -11.21
CA ASP A 44 25.78 -41.84 -11.71
C ASP A 44 26.78 -41.30 -12.76
N ALA A 45 26.50 -40.14 -13.37
CA ALA A 45 27.35 -39.53 -14.40
C ALA A 45 28.09 -38.28 -13.88
N THR A 46 27.37 -37.19 -13.65
CA THR A 46 27.92 -35.90 -13.20
C THR A 46 27.00 -35.30 -12.15
N PRO A 47 27.53 -34.77 -11.03
CA PRO A 47 26.72 -34.06 -10.05
C PRO A 47 25.87 -32.98 -10.74
N MET A 48 24.60 -32.93 -10.38
CA MET A 48 23.62 -31.99 -10.93
C MET A 48 23.30 -30.94 -9.89
N LYS A 49 23.18 -29.68 -10.30
CA LYS A 49 22.75 -28.57 -9.44
C LYS A 49 21.54 -27.86 -10.05
N ILE A 50 20.89 -27.02 -9.25
CA ILE A 50 19.79 -26.17 -9.73
C ILE A 50 20.30 -25.30 -10.88
N ASN A 51 19.51 -25.17 -11.95
CA ASN A 51 19.78 -24.17 -12.97
C ASN A 51 19.48 -22.77 -12.39
N PRO A 52 20.48 -21.87 -12.25
CA PRO A 52 20.29 -20.54 -11.67
C PRO A 52 19.37 -19.66 -12.52
N ASP A 53 19.24 -19.92 -13.81
CA ASP A 53 18.30 -19.23 -14.69
C ASP A 53 16.91 -19.88 -14.68
N GLY A 54 16.80 -21.04 -14.06
CA GLY A 54 15.63 -21.91 -14.07
C GLY A 54 14.53 -21.55 -13.07
N PRO A 55 13.36 -22.20 -13.18
CA PRO A 55 12.19 -21.97 -12.33
C PRO A 55 12.32 -22.56 -10.92
N LEU A 56 13.32 -23.42 -10.67
CA LEU A 56 13.64 -23.95 -9.34
C LEU A 56 14.52 -22.99 -8.52
N ASN A 57 15.02 -21.91 -9.12
CA ASN A 57 15.78 -20.89 -8.40
C ASN A 57 14.89 -20.14 -7.39
N LEU A 58 15.04 -20.47 -6.11
CA LEU A 58 14.28 -19.86 -5.01
C LEU A 58 14.57 -18.35 -4.80
N LEU A 59 15.61 -17.80 -5.43
CA LEU A 59 15.83 -16.35 -5.49
C LEU A 59 14.64 -15.61 -6.12
N ARG A 60 13.94 -16.24 -7.09
CA ARG A 60 12.71 -15.69 -7.67
C ARG A 60 11.67 -15.41 -6.59
N GLY A 61 11.42 -16.38 -5.71
CA GLY A 61 10.49 -16.25 -4.58
C GLY A 61 10.91 -15.18 -3.58
N TYR A 62 12.21 -15.12 -3.26
CA TYR A 62 12.78 -14.07 -2.40
C TYR A 62 12.56 -12.67 -2.98
N ILE A 63 12.80 -12.49 -4.29
CA ILE A 63 12.55 -11.20 -4.98
C ILE A 63 11.05 -10.86 -4.97
N TYR A 64 10.17 -11.80 -5.30
CA TYR A 64 8.72 -11.56 -5.29
C TYR A 64 8.24 -11.06 -3.92
N GLN A 65 8.78 -11.62 -2.86
CA GLN A 65 8.49 -11.21 -1.48
C GLN A 65 9.03 -9.81 -1.19
N LYS A 66 10.30 -9.52 -1.52
CA LYS A 66 10.91 -8.19 -1.29
C LYS A 66 10.25 -7.06 -2.08
N MET A 67 9.69 -7.39 -3.23
CA MET A 67 8.91 -6.49 -4.08
C MET A 67 7.42 -6.42 -3.71
N ASP A 68 6.97 -7.18 -2.71
CA ASP A 68 5.57 -7.26 -2.31
C ASP A 68 4.63 -7.65 -3.47
N CYS A 69 5.11 -8.47 -4.42
CA CYS A 69 4.37 -8.83 -5.64
C CYS A 69 3.03 -9.51 -5.33
N MET A 70 3.05 -10.52 -4.44
CA MET A 70 1.83 -11.24 -4.04
C MET A 70 0.88 -10.33 -3.24
N TYR A 71 1.42 -9.45 -2.40
CA TYR A 71 0.64 -8.41 -1.69
C TYR A 71 -0.13 -7.54 -2.67
N ASN A 72 0.57 -6.95 -3.63
CA ASN A 72 -0.06 -6.07 -4.59
C ASN A 72 -1.07 -6.83 -5.48
N LYS A 73 -0.72 -8.05 -5.92
CA LYS A 73 -1.59 -8.88 -6.75
C LYS A 73 -2.89 -9.29 -6.04
N ARG A 74 -2.82 -9.78 -4.80
CA ARG A 74 -3.97 -10.28 -4.04
C ARG A 74 -4.95 -9.18 -3.62
N PHE A 75 -4.49 -7.93 -3.45
CA PHE A 75 -5.35 -6.86 -2.96
C PHE A 75 -5.76 -5.83 -4.02
N PHE A 76 -4.98 -5.64 -5.09
CA PHE A 76 -5.23 -4.54 -6.04
C PHE A 76 -5.46 -4.99 -7.48
N ALA A 77 -5.24 -6.26 -7.83
CA ALA A 77 -5.48 -6.74 -9.19
C ALA A 77 -6.95 -6.49 -9.63
N PRO A 78 -7.18 -5.99 -10.86
CA PRO A 78 -8.53 -5.68 -11.33
C PRO A 78 -9.41 -6.92 -11.52
N GLN A 79 -8.85 -8.14 -11.46
CA GLN A 79 -9.59 -9.39 -11.50
C GLN A 79 -10.14 -9.80 -10.12
N ILE A 80 -9.76 -9.10 -9.05
CA ILE A 80 -10.26 -9.35 -7.68
C ILE A 80 -11.35 -8.33 -7.36
N ASN A 81 -12.52 -8.84 -7.00
CA ASN A 81 -13.62 -8.09 -6.42
C ASN A 81 -13.41 -8.00 -4.91
N THR A 82 -12.83 -6.89 -4.46
CA THR A 82 -12.62 -6.66 -3.03
C THR A 82 -13.95 -6.42 -2.33
N LYS A 83 -14.20 -7.16 -1.23
CA LYS A 83 -15.42 -6.97 -0.44
C LYS A 83 -15.26 -5.78 0.50
N TYR A 84 -15.81 -4.65 0.09
CA TYR A 84 -15.97 -3.46 0.92
C TYR A 84 -17.33 -2.80 0.68
N SER A 85 -17.74 -1.91 1.58
CA SER A 85 -18.86 -1.00 1.36
C SER A 85 -18.62 0.32 2.09
N LEU A 86 -19.11 1.41 1.52
CA LEU A 86 -19.24 2.69 2.18
C LEU A 86 -20.69 3.12 2.09
N GLU A 87 -21.36 3.18 3.24
CA GLU A 87 -22.76 3.55 3.37
C GLU A 87 -22.93 4.60 4.48
N GLU A 88 -23.99 5.39 4.43
CA GLU A 88 -24.24 6.41 5.47
C GLU A 88 -24.82 5.80 6.73
N ASN A 89 -24.42 6.32 7.89
CA ASN A 89 -25.00 5.94 9.16
C ASN A 89 -26.30 6.73 9.40
N ILE A 90 -27.42 6.01 9.42
CA ILE A 90 -28.78 6.58 9.56
C ILE A 90 -29.01 7.18 10.96
N ASN A 91 -28.16 6.86 11.95
CA ASN A 91 -28.42 7.15 13.36
C ASN A 91 -27.84 8.48 13.90
N ASN A 92 -27.12 9.27 13.10
CA ASN A 92 -26.58 10.58 13.53
C ASN A 92 -27.30 11.74 12.83
N SER A 93 -28.37 12.23 13.43
CA SER A 93 -29.20 13.34 12.96
C SER A 93 -28.65 14.72 13.37
N GLY A 94 -27.40 15.01 13.04
CA GLY A 94 -26.78 16.32 13.26
C GLY A 94 -26.30 16.96 11.94
N PRO A 95 -26.65 18.22 11.63
CA PRO A 95 -26.30 18.88 10.36
C PRO A 95 -24.78 19.07 10.13
N SER A 96 -23.94 18.82 11.14
CA SER A 96 -22.48 18.96 11.08
C SER A 96 -21.70 17.64 10.97
N ASN A 97 -22.30 16.48 11.32
CA ASN A 97 -21.59 15.20 11.47
C ASN A 97 -22.22 14.07 10.63
N LEU A 98 -22.01 14.12 9.31
CA LEU A 98 -22.23 12.96 8.44
C LEU A 98 -21.25 11.85 8.87
N SER A 99 -21.73 10.82 9.57
CA SER A 99 -20.95 9.62 9.87
C SER A 99 -21.21 8.56 8.80
N TYR A 100 -20.12 7.96 8.28
CA TYR A 100 -20.19 6.89 7.30
C TYR A 100 -19.79 5.58 7.96
N THR A 101 -20.50 4.52 7.60
CA THR A 101 -20.13 3.14 7.92
C THR A 101 -19.32 2.60 6.76
N TYR A 102 -18.01 2.48 6.98
CA TYR A 102 -17.12 1.75 6.09
C TYR A 102 -16.96 0.32 6.59
N THR A 103 -17.12 -0.65 5.71
CA THR A 103 -16.82 -2.05 6.01
C THR A 103 -15.84 -2.61 5.00
N ARG A 104 -14.91 -3.44 5.49
CA ARG A 104 -13.94 -4.18 4.69
C ARG A 104 -13.88 -5.61 5.21
N ASN A 105 -13.91 -6.59 4.31
CA ASN A 105 -13.75 -8.01 4.68
C ASN A 105 -12.92 -8.77 3.63
N GLU A 106 -11.63 -8.88 3.87
CA GLU A 106 -10.63 -9.54 3.01
C GLU A 106 -10.95 -11.02 2.78
N GLN A 107 -11.59 -11.67 3.75
CA GLN A 107 -11.97 -13.09 3.67
C GLN A 107 -13.13 -13.33 2.70
N LYS A 108 -13.90 -12.28 2.38
CA LYS A 108 -15.02 -12.31 1.45
C LYS A 108 -14.65 -11.82 0.05
N ASP A 109 -13.37 -11.53 -0.21
CA ASP A 109 -12.88 -11.23 -1.56
C ASP A 109 -13.14 -12.41 -2.50
N LYS A 110 -13.42 -12.08 -3.76
CA LYS A 110 -13.67 -13.08 -4.79
C LYS A 110 -13.00 -12.67 -6.09
N ALA A 111 -12.71 -13.64 -6.95
CA ALA A 111 -12.44 -13.33 -8.34
C ALA A 111 -13.71 -12.80 -9.03
N TYR A 112 -13.56 -11.88 -9.98
CA TYR A 112 -14.65 -11.56 -10.91
C TYR A 112 -14.92 -12.76 -11.82
N THR A 113 -16.19 -13.01 -12.12
CA THR A 113 -16.61 -14.04 -13.07
C THR A 113 -16.22 -13.64 -14.49
N ALA A 114 -15.80 -14.62 -15.30
CA ALA A 114 -15.53 -14.44 -16.71
C ALA A 114 -16.78 -13.92 -17.45
N GLN A 115 -16.61 -12.86 -18.24
CA GLN A 115 -17.71 -12.26 -19.00
C GLN A 115 -17.94 -12.94 -20.35
N SER A 116 -16.93 -13.65 -20.84
CA SER A 116 -16.99 -14.42 -22.08
C SER A 116 -16.61 -15.87 -21.82
N ASN A 117 -17.00 -16.74 -22.76
CA ASN A 117 -16.58 -18.14 -22.77
C ASN A 117 -15.16 -18.33 -23.35
N ASN A 118 -14.38 -17.25 -23.52
CA ASN A 118 -12.99 -17.34 -23.94
C ASN A 118 -12.17 -18.12 -22.90
N LYS A 119 -11.36 -19.07 -23.38
CA LYS A 119 -10.46 -19.89 -22.57
C LYS A 119 -9.62 -19.07 -21.58
N MET A 120 -9.09 -17.91 -22.00
CA MET A 120 -8.27 -17.07 -21.13
C MET A 120 -9.04 -16.27 -20.10
N ASP A 121 -10.30 -15.90 -20.37
CA ASP A 121 -11.15 -15.27 -19.36
C ASP A 121 -11.50 -16.28 -18.25
N ILE A 122 -11.82 -17.52 -18.64
CA ILE A 122 -12.06 -18.64 -17.71
C ILE A 122 -10.79 -18.98 -16.93
N TYR A 123 -9.63 -19.03 -17.59
CA TYR A 123 -8.34 -19.19 -16.92
C TYR A 123 -8.13 -18.09 -15.88
N THR A 124 -8.36 -16.83 -16.26
CA THR A 124 -8.16 -15.66 -15.40
C THR A 124 -9.05 -15.73 -14.16
N GLU A 125 -10.32 -16.09 -14.30
CA GLU A 125 -11.23 -16.32 -13.16
C GLU A 125 -10.70 -17.43 -12.24
N LYS A 126 -10.41 -18.62 -12.80
CA LYS A 126 -9.92 -19.78 -12.04
C LYS A 126 -8.60 -19.46 -11.33
N TYR A 127 -7.68 -18.80 -12.01
CA TYR A 127 -6.38 -18.36 -11.48
C TYR A 127 -6.57 -17.46 -10.25
N HIS A 128 -7.37 -16.41 -10.37
CA HIS A 128 -7.57 -15.47 -9.25
C HIS A 128 -8.37 -16.10 -8.10
N LYS A 129 -9.27 -17.05 -8.38
CA LYS A 129 -9.93 -17.84 -7.34
C LYS A 129 -8.91 -18.66 -6.55
N HIS A 130 -8.03 -19.39 -7.23
CA HIS A 130 -6.99 -20.18 -6.57
C HIS A 130 -5.93 -19.32 -5.88
N LEU A 131 -5.60 -18.15 -6.43
CA LEU A 131 -4.74 -17.16 -5.78
C LEU A 131 -5.32 -16.74 -4.42
N ILE A 132 -6.61 -16.43 -4.34
CA ILE A 132 -7.29 -16.09 -3.07
C ILE A 132 -7.29 -17.28 -2.09
N GLU A 133 -7.45 -18.51 -2.59
CA GLU A 133 -7.48 -19.72 -1.78
C GLU A 133 -6.11 -20.14 -1.23
N LEU A 134 -5.05 -19.95 -2.02
CA LEU A 134 -3.66 -20.26 -1.65
C LEU A 134 -3.04 -19.17 -0.78
N PHE A 135 -3.44 -17.91 -1.00
CA PHE A 135 -2.97 -16.74 -0.27
C PHE A 135 -4.14 -16.02 0.42
N PRO A 136 -4.78 -16.67 1.40
CA PRO A 136 -5.83 -16.06 2.19
C PRO A 136 -5.30 -14.86 3.01
N SER A 137 -6.24 -14.01 3.42
CA SER A 137 -5.97 -12.88 4.30
C SER A 137 -6.93 -12.88 5.50
N PRO A 138 -6.78 -13.82 6.46
CA PRO A 138 -7.68 -13.94 7.59
C PRO A 138 -7.60 -12.75 8.55
N THR A 139 -6.44 -12.08 8.61
CA THR A 139 -6.11 -11.00 9.55
C THR A 139 -5.74 -9.68 8.86
N GLY A 140 -5.99 -9.57 7.55
CA GLY A 140 -5.59 -8.40 6.75
C GLY A 140 -4.21 -8.50 6.12
N ASP A 141 -3.39 -9.48 6.52
CA ASP A 141 -2.13 -9.83 5.86
C ASP A 141 -2.30 -11.07 4.99
N ILE A 142 -1.47 -11.16 3.95
CA ILE A 142 -1.34 -12.38 3.17
C ILE A 142 -0.54 -13.42 3.94
N THR A 143 -1.06 -14.63 3.92
CA THR A 143 -0.37 -15.80 4.42
C THR A 143 -0.83 -17.03 3.66
N ILE A 144 -0.02 -18.09 3.66
CA ILE A 144 -0.49 -19.43 3.27
C ILE A 144 -1.21 -20.15 4.42
N GLU A 145 -1.12 -19.60 5.64
CA GLU A 145 -1.66 -20.21 6.85
C GLU A 145 -3.16 -19.93 7.00
N THR A 146 -3.94 -21.00 7.12
CA THR A 146 -5.36 -20.90 7.38
C THR A 146 -5.86 -22.15 8.10
N ARG A 147 -6.89 -21.97 8.93
CA ARG A 147 -7.60 -23.06 9.63
C ARG A 147 -8.79 -23.58 8.81
N GLY A 148 -8.95 -23.10 7.58
CA GLY A 148 -9.99 -23.57 6.68
C GLY A 148 -9.86 -25.07 6.43
N SER A 149 -10.97 -25.80 6.61
CA SER A 149 -11.04 -27.26 6.53
C SER A 149 -10.72 -27.84 5.14
N GLN A 150 -10.77 -27.00 4.10
CA GLN A 150 -10.43 -27.36 2.72
C GLN A 150 -9.20 -26.60 2.19
N SER A 151 -8.35 -26.10 3.08
CA SER A 151 -7.17 -25.33 2.67
C SER A 151 -6.03 -26.24 2.23
N PHE A 152 -5.26 -25.77 1.24
CA PHE A 152 -4.16 -26.54 0.68
C PHE A 152 -3.04 -26.78 1.71
N ILE A 153 -2.78 -25.82 2.60
CA ILE A 153 -1.76 -25.97 3.65
C ILE A 153 -2.10 -27.08 4.64
N GLN A 154 -3.37 -27.18 5.05
CA GLN A 154 -3.83 -28.24 5.95
C GLN A 154 -3.78 -29.59 5.25
N PHE A 155 -4.13 -29.63 3.96
CA PHE A 155 -3.95 -30.83 3.16
C PHE A 155 -2.49 -31.25 3.04
N LEU A 156 -1.53 -30.35 2.85
CA LEU A 156 -0.11 -30.73 2.76
C LEU A 156 0.48 -31.18 4.10
N ARG A 157 -0.06 -30.70 5.23
CA ARG A 157 0.44 -31.00 6.59
C ARG A 157 -0.33 -32.08 7.33
N ALA A 158 -1.40 -32.61 6.75
CA ALA A 158 -2.14 -33.68 7.40
C ALA A 158 -1.24 -34.93 7.53
N LYS A 159 -1.34 -35.65 8.66
CA LYS A 159 -0.55 -36.87 8.90
C LYS A 159 -0.68 -37.92 7.77
N THR A 160 -1.83 -37.95 7.10
CA THR A 160 -2.11 -38.86 5.99
C THR A 160 -1.40 -38.49 4.69
N THR A 161 -0.90 -37.26 4.57
CA THR A 161 -0.41 -36.67 3.32
C THR A 161 0.98 -36.05 3.45
N GLU A 162 1.43 -35.72 4.67
CA GLU A 162 2.67 -34.97 4.96
C GLU A 162 3.93 -35.57 4.31
N LYS A 163 4.01 -36.90 4.28
CA LYS A 163 5.11 -37.66 3.64
C LYS A 163 5.20 -37.44 2.12
N HIS A 164 4.09 -37.05 1.48
CA HIS A 164 4.00 -36.78 0.04
C HIS A 164 3.89 -35.27 -0.26
N SER A 165 4.01 -34.40 0.74
CA SER A 165 3.84 -32.93 0.58
C SER A 165 4.77 -32.34 -0.47
N LEU A 166 6.07 -32.68 -0.41
CA LEU A 166 7.07 -32.22 -1.37
C LEU A 166 6.81 -32.80 -2.77
N GLN A 167 6.32 -34.05 -2.88
CA GLN A 167 5.98 -34.67 -4.16
C GLN A 167 4.75 -34.01 -4.80
N ILE A 168 3.76 -33.60 -4.01
CA ILE A 168 2.60 -32.85 -4.49
C ILE A 168 3.03 -31.46 -4.99
N LEU A 169 3.85 -30.74 -4.22
CA LEU A 169 4.39 -29.44 -4.64
C LEU A 169 5.24 -29.57 -5.91
N ALA A 170 6.02 -30.65 -6.01
CA ALA A 170 6.83 -30.97 -7.18
C ALA A 170 5.96 -31.23 -8.41
N MET A 171 4.91 -32.01 -8.27
CA MET A 171 3.92 -32.26 -9.32
C MET A 171 3.29 -30.95 -9.83
N LEU A 172 2.88 -30.05 -8.93
CA LEU A 172 2.27 -28.77 -9.33
C LEU A 172 3.28 -27.83 -10.03
N LEU A 173 4.54 -27.82 -9.58
CA LEU A 173 5.61 -27.08 -10.27
C LEU A 173 5.83 -27.63 -11.69
N LEU A 174 5.92 -28.96 -11.84
CA LEU A 174 6.11 -29.60 -13.14
C LEU A 174 4.92 -29.37 -14.08
N PHE A 175 3.68 -29.41 -13.59
CA PHE A 175 2.52 -29.00 -14.38
C PHE A 175 2.63 -27.53 -14.85
N SER A 176 3.10 -26.62 -14.00
CA SER A 176 3.31 -25.21 -14.38
C SER A 176 4.43 -25.01 -15.42
N GLU A 177 5.29 -26.01 -15.60
CA GLU A 177 6.36 -26.06 -16.61
C GLU A 177 5.97 -26.82 -17.88
N GLY A 178 4.73 -27.29 -17.96
CA GLY A 178 4.17 -27.98 -19.11
C GLY A 178 4.44 -29.49 -19.17
N VAL A 179 4.80 -30.11 -18.05
CA VAL A 179 5.00 -31.57 -17.97
C VAL A 179 3.66 -32.27 -17.81
N ASP A 180 3.40 -33.26 -18.66
CA ASP A 180 2.21 -34.12 -18.54
C ASP A 180 2.48 -35.28 -17.57
N ILE A 181 1.93 -35.17 -16.37
CA ILE A 181 2.01 -36.21 -15.33
C ILE A 181 0.66 -36.95 -15.28
N PRO A 182 0.63 -38.27 -15.54
CA PRO A 182 -0.60 -39.04 -15.48
C PRO A 182 -1.10 -39.15 -14.04
N ILE A 183 -2.26 -38.56 -13.76
CA ILE A 183 -2.90 -38.58 -12.45
C ILE A 183 -4.38 -38.95 -12.53
N GLU A 184 -4.90 -39.54 -11.46
CA GLU A 184 -6.33 -39.67 -11.18
C GLU A 184 -6.62 -38.96 -9.86
N VAL A 185 -7.45 -37.92 -9.89
CA VAL A 185 -7.85 -37.19 -8.70
C VAL A 185 -9.37 -37.22 -8.51
N THR A 186 -9.78 -37.95 -7.48
CA THR A 186 -11.19 -38.08 -7.06
C THR A 186 -11.44 -37.28 -5.78
N ASN A 187 -12.65 -37.38 -5.23
CA ASN A 187 -12.95 -36.77 -3.93
C ASN A 187 -12.29 -37.53 -2.76
N ASP A 188 -11.80 -38.74 -3.02
CA ASP A 188 -11.33 -39.67 -1.98
C ASP A 188 -9.83 -39.93 -2.06
N VAL A 189 -9.26 -39.88 -3.27
CA VAL A 189 -7.86 -40.23 -3.51
C VAL A 189 -7.25 -39.47 -4.67
N LEU A 190 -5.98 -39.11 -4.54
CA LEU A 190 -5.08 -38.71 -5.61
C LEU A 190 -4.11 -39.86 -5.87
N LYS A 191 -4.10 -40.39 -7.09
CA LYS A 191 -3.11 -41.37 -7.56
C LYS A 191 -2.24 -40.72 -8.63
N VAL A 192 -0.93 -40.93 -8.51
CA VAL A 192 0.05 -40.52 -9.52
C VAL A 192 0.65 -41.79 -10.11
N TYR A 193 0.65 -41.92 -11.43
CA TYR A 193 1.02 -43.13 -12.14
C TYR A 193 2.47 -43.09 -12.64
N GLU A 194 3.08 -44.26 -12.84
CA GLU A 194 4.35 -44.42 -13.54
C GLU A 194 4.18 -44.14 -15.05
N THR A 195 5.19 -43.55 -15.69
CA THR A 195 5.17 -43.23 -17.14
C THR A 195 5.20 -44.47 -18.03
N ASN A 196 6.00 -45.47 -17.65
CA ASN A 196 6.38 -46.58 -18.53
C ASN A 196 5.56 -47.86 -18.36
N LYS A 197 4.58 -47.88 -17.44
CA LYS A 197 3.79 -49.08 -17.12
C LYS A 197 2.34 -48.70 -16.89
N LYS A 198 1.46 -49.05 -17.84
CA LYS A 198 0.01 -48.81 -17.74
C LYS A 198 -0.50 -49.37 -16.40
N ASN A 199 -0.97 -48.47 -15.54
CA ASN A 199 -1.60 -48.72 -14.24
C ASN A 199 -0.67 -49.02 -13.04
N GLU A 200 0.66 -48.85 -13.13
CA GLU A 200 1.51 -48.86 -11.92
C GLU A 200 1.45 -47.49 -11.23
N ILE A 201 1.23 -47.50 -9.91
CA ILE A 201 1.06 -46.29 -9.09
C ILE A 201 2.43 -45.91 -8.50
N TYR A 202 2.89 -44.68 -8.78
CA TYR A 202 4.10 -44.13 -8.18
C TYR A 202 3.85 -43.72 -6.71
N PHE A 203 2.78 -42.98 -6.44
CA PHE A 203 2.30 -42.74 -5.08
C PHE A 203 0.80 -42.46 -5.03
N THR A 204 0.23 -42.60 -3.84
CA THR A 204 -1.18 -42.36 -3.57
C THR A 204 -1.35 -41.51 -2.32
N VAL A 205 -2.25 -40.54 -2.39
CA VAL A 205 -2.55 -39.61 -1.30
C VAL A 205 -4.07 -39.62 -1.02
N PRO A 206 -4.50 -39.87 0.23
CA PRO A 206 -5.90 -39.71 0.60
C PRO A 206 -6.35 -38.25 0.43
N MET A 207 -7.47 -38.03 -0.28
CA MET A 207 -8.10 -36.71 -0.42
C MET A 207 -9.13 -36.42 0.68
N ARG A 208 -9.27 -37.34 1.65
CA ARG A 208 -9.98 -37.09 2.90
C ARG A 208 -8.96 -36.97 4.02
N ILE A 209 -8.97 -35.83 4.71
CA ILE A 209 -8.11 -35.60 5.87
C ILE A 209 -8.96 -35.45 7.13
N PRO A 210 -8.46 -35.88 8.30
CA PRO A 210 -9.13 -35.60 9.57
C PRO A 210 -9.13 -34.11 9.84
N TRP A 211 -10.28 -33.55 10.18
CA TRP A 211 -10.45 -32.17 10.58
C TRP A 211 -11.21 -32.12 11.91
N LEU A 212 -10.67 -31.36 12.86
CA LEU A 212 -11.30 -31.15 14.15
C LEU A 212 -12.29 -29.99 14.03
N GLU A 213 -13.59 -30.27 14.15
CA GLU A 213 -14.63 -29.23 14.17
C GLU A 213 -14.55 -28.45 15.49
N PRO A 214 -14.20 -27.15 15.46
CA PRO A 214 -14.00 -26.39 16.68
C PRO A 214 -15.23 -26.30 17.58
N ARG A 215 -16.45 -26.41 17.03
CA ARG A 215 -17.70 -26.28 17.81
C ARG A 215 -18.10 -27.55 18.56
N THR A 216 -17.93 -28.70 17.93
CA THR A 216 -18.37 -30.00 18.46
C THR A 216 -17.21 -30.78 19.09
N ASN A 217 -15.98 -30.35 18.84
CA ASN A 217 -14.75 -31.05 19.24
C ASN A 217 -14.68 -32.50 18.71
N SER A 218 -15.39 -32.78 17.61
CA SER A 218 -15.40 -34.06 16.91
C SER A 218 -14.43 -34.03 15.72
N VAL A 219 -13.80 -35.17 15.44
CA VAL A 219 -12.95 -35.32 14.25
C VAL A 219 -13.80 -35.86 13.11
N GLU A 220 -13.90 -35.08 12.03
CA GLU A 220 -14.60 -35.45 10.81
C GLU A 220 -13.62 -35.67 9.67
N MET A 221 -13.87 -36.67 8.82
CA MET A 221 -13.08 -36.90 7.61
C MET A 221 -13.64 -36.07 6.46
N LEU A 222 -12.92 -35.01 6.07
CA LEU A 222 -13.40 -34.06 5.06
C LEU A 222 -12.68 -34.24 3.72
N SER A 223 -13.49 -34.41 2.67
CA SER A 223 -13.01 -34.43 1.28
C SER A 223 -12.51 -33.04 0.86
N GLN A 224 -11.29 -33.01 0.32
CA GLN A 224 -10.56 -31.80 -0.05
C GLN A 224 -10.93 -31.32 -1.45
N LYS A 225 -12.19 -30.91 -1.63
CA LYS A 225 -12.76 -30.48 -2.93
C LYS A 225 -12.00 -29.31 -3.57
N LYS A 226 -11.58 -28.31 -2.78
CA LYS A 226 -10.80 -27.17 -3.28
C LYS A 226 -9.40 -27.59 -3.75
N VAL A 227 -8.75 -28.50 -3.03
CA VAL A 227 -7.45 -29.06 -3.44
C VAL A 227 -7.58 -29.84 -4.74
N LYS A 228 -8.65 -30.64 -4.90
CA LYS A 228 -8.96 -31.30 -6.18
C LYS A 228 -9.09 -30.28 -7.32
N GLN A 229 -9.86 -29.20 -7.11
CA GLN A 229 -10.02 -28.14 -8.12
C GLN A 229 -8.68 -27.49 -8.47
N LEU A 230 -7.83 -27.25 -7.48
CA LEU A 230 -6.48 -26.70 -7.66
C LEU A 230 -5.59 -27.63 -8.49
N ILE A 231 -5.53 -28.92 -8.14
CA ILE A 231 -4.74 -29.92 -8.87
C ILE A 231 -5.22 -30.00 -10.33
N ASN A 232 -6.53 -30.07 -10.55
CA ASN A 232 -7.12 -30.06 -11.90
C ASN A 232 -6.76 -28.78 -12.65
N PHE A 233 -6.78 -27.61 -12.00
CA PHE A 233 -6.40 -26.35 -12.63
C PHE A 233 -4.95 -26.38 -13.14
N PHE A 234 -4.00 -26.88 -12.36
CA PHE A 234 -2.62 -27.01 -12.82
C PHE A 234 -2.48 -28.05 -13.93
N GLN A 235 -3.11 -29.22 -13.80
CA GLN A 235 -3.10 -30.27 -14.81
C GLN A 235 -3.69 -29.79 -16.15
N GLU A 236 -4.87 -29.15 -16.14
CA GLU A 236 -5.53 -28.58 -17.32
C GLU A 236 -4.66 -27.53 -18.02
N ASN A 237 -3.87 -26.76 -17.27
CA ASN A 237 -3.02 -25.69 -17.82
C ASN A 237 -1.61 -26.13 -18.17
N ALA A 238 -1.20 -27.36 -17.86
CA ALA A 238 0.07 -27.93 -18.31
C ALA A 238 0.15 -28.03 -19.86
N THR A 239 -0.98 -28.08 -20.55
CA THR A 239 -1.03 -28.07 -22.03
C THR A 239 -1.54 -26.74 -22.61
N ASN A 240 -1.77 -25.73 -21.76
CA ASN A 240 -2.28 -24.43 -22.19
C ASN A 240 -1.14 -23.48 -22.56
N SER A 241 -0.73 -23.49 -23.84
CA SER A 241 0.38 -22.69 -24.36
C SER A 241 0.27 -21.20 -24.03
N GLU A 242 -0.93 -20.62 -24.06
CA GLU A 242 -1.13 -19.20 -23.75
C GLU A 242 -0.86 -18.90 -22.26
N ALA A 243 -1.34 -19.74 -21.34
CA ALA A 243 -1.08 -19.60 -19.91
C ALA A 243 0.40 -19.83 -19.56
N LEU A 244 1.06 -20.79 -20.21
CA LEU A 244 2.50 -21.03 -20.06
C LEU A 244 3.33 -19.85 -20.58
N SER A 245 2.91 -19.21 -21.68
CA SER A 245 3.57 -18.04 -22.27
C SER A 245 3.45 -16.74 -21.45
N LEU A 246 2.70 -16.75 -20.35
CA LEU A 246 2.62 -15.61 -19.43
C LEU A 246 3.96 -15.37 -18.70
N MET A 247 4.80 -16.41 -18.61
CA MET A 247 6.13 -16.34 -18.02
C MET A 247 7.09 -17.29 -18.76
N MET A 248 8.02 -16.69 -19.51
CA MET A 248 9.08 -17.39 -20.23
C MET A 248 10.39 -17.26 -19.47
N ASP A 249 11.27 -18.27 -19.55
CA ASP A 249 12.58 -18.23 -18.89
C ASP A 249 13.57 -17.31 -19.61
N ARG A 250 13.36 -17.06 -20.92
CA ARG A 250 14.01 -15.98 -21.67
C ARG A 250 13.02 -14.85 -21.92
N CYS A 251 13.38 -13.65 -21.49
CA CYS A 251 12.57 -12.46 -21.71
C CYS A 251 13.42 -11.20 -21.60
N SER A 252 12.86 -10.09 -22.05
CA SER A 252 13.44 -8.75 -21.91
C SER A 252 13.06 -8.11 -20.57
N LEU A 253 13.84 -7.10 -20.17
CA LEU A 253 13.53 -6.26 -19.00
C LEU A 253 12.12 -5.66 -19.06
N GLU A 254 11.72 -5.17 -20.24
CA GLU A 254 10.40 -4.55 -20.43
C GLU A 254 9.28 -5.57 -20.27
N GLU A 255 9.45 -6.82 -20.71
CA GLU A 255 8.46 -7.89 -20.48
C GLU A 255 8.28 -8.19 -19.00
N VAL A 256 9.35 -8.27 -18.22
CA VAL A 256 9.23 -8.41 -16.75
C VAL A 256 8.54 -7.18 -16.15
N ALA A 257 8.89 -5.98 -16.60
CA ALA A 257 8.32 -4.72 -16.12
C ALA A 257 6.82 -4.55 -16.43
N THR A 258 6.26 -5.32 -17.38
CA THR A 258 4.79 -5.37 -17.59
C THR A 258 4.04 -6.04 -16.44
N GLY A 259 4.72 -6.88 -15.65
CA GLY A 259 4.08 -7.72 -14.64
C GLY A 259 3.18 -8.81 -15.19
N LYS A 260 3.27 -9.16 -16.48
CA LYS A 260 2.50 -10.26 -17.10
C LYS A 260 2.72 -11.60 -16.39
N PHE A 261 3.94 -11.83 -15.89
CA PHE A 261 4.29 -13.05 -15.16
C PHE A 261 3.45 -13.25 -13.88
N LEU A 262 2.89 -12.19 -13.29
CA LEU A 262 2.03 -12.26 -12.10
C LEU A 262 0.70 -12.99 -12.34
N ASP A 263 0.34 -13.26 -13.59
CA ASP A 263 -0.82 -14.06 -13.99
C ASP A 263 -0.48 -15.51 -14.38
N SER A 264 0.80 -15.90 -14.30
CA SER A 264 1.27 -17.23 -14.70
C SER A 264 1.06 -18.29 -13.60
N PRO A 265 0.78 -19.56 -13.95
CA PRO A 265 0.75 -20.65 -12.97
C PRO A 265 2.11 -20.82 -12.26
N LYS A 266 3.21 -20.54 -12.98
CA LYS A 266 4.59 -20.56 -12.49
C LYS A 266 4.76 -19.62 -11.30
N PHE A 267 4.39 -18.34 -11.43
CA PHE A 267 4.45 -17.36 -10.34
C PHE A 267 3.62 -17.80 -9.13
N LEU A 268 2.41 -18.32 -9.36
CA LEU A 268 1.50 -18.75 -8.30
C LEU A 268 2.09 -19.88 -7.46
N ILE A 269 2.57 -20.96 -8.10
CA ILE A 269 3.12 -22.11 -7.37
C ILE A 269 4.50 -21.83 -6.80
N GLN A 270 5.37 -21.09 -7.50
CA GLN A 270 6.70 -20.71 -7.01
C GLN A 270 6.59 -19.84 -5.75
N SER A 271 5.66 -18.88 -5.73
CA SER A 271 5.39 -18.06 -4.53
C SER A 271 4.90 -18.92 -3.36
N TYR A 272 4.07 -19.92 -3.62
CA TYR A 272 3.52 -20.79 -2.57
C TYR A 272 4.59 -21.73 -1.99
N ILE A 273 5.43 -22.31 -2.86
CA ILE A 273 6.56 -23.15 -2.47
C ILE A 273 7.53 -22.36 -1.60
N PHE A 274 7.86 -21.13 -1.98
CA PHE A 274 8.77 -20.28 -1.20
C PHE A 274 8.22 -19.96 0.21
N GLU A 275 6.92 -19.71 0.35
CA GLU A 275 6.28 -19.49 1.66
C GLU A 275 6.10 -20.78 2.48
N PHE A 276 6.11 -21.94 1.83
CA PHE A 276 5.97 -23.25 2.48
C PHE A 276 7.31 -23.82 2.98
N ILE A 277 8.39 -23.63 2.21
CA ILE A 277 9.74 -24.10 2.54
C ILE A 277 10.39 -23.09 3.49
N ASP A 278 10.72 -23.53 4.69
CA ASP A 278 11.14 -22.68 5.81
C ASP A 278 12.60 -22.88 6.23
N SER A 279 13.37 -23.71 5.53
CA SER A 279 14.79 -23.96 5.83
C SER A 279 15.56 -24.46 4.62
N ALA A 280 16.88 -24.24 4.62
CA ALA A 280 17.77 -24.79 3.60
C ALA A 280 17.70 -26.32 3.51
N GLN A 281 17.56 -27.03 4.64
CA GLN A 281 17.45 -28.49 4.64
C GLN A 281 16.18 -28.95 3.92
N ARG A 282 15.03 -28.33 4.23
CA ARG A 282 13.77 -28.66 3.57
C ARG A 282 13.78 -28.30 2.08
N ALA A 283 14.49 -27.23 1.72
CA ALA A 283 14.70 -26.84 0.33
C ALA A 283 15.52 -27.89 -0.44
N LYS A 284 16.59 -28.43 0.15
CA LYS A 284 17.38 -29.52 -0.45
C LYS A 284 16.56 -30.78 -0.68
N GLU A 285 15.74 -31.18 0.30
CA GLU A 285 14.80 -32.32 0.16
C GLU A 285 13.80 -32.10 -0.99
N PHE A 286 13.31 -30.87 -1.14
CA PHE A 286 12.42 -30.51 -2.25
C PHE A 286 13.14 -30.61 -3.60
N VAL A 287 14.37 -30.10 -3.69
CA VAL A 287 15.20 -30.15 -4.90
C VAL A 287 15.48 -31.59 -5.33
N GLN A 288 15.82 -32.49 -4.39
CA GLN A 288 15.96 -33.92 -4.65
C GLN A 288 14.66 -34.56 -5.14
N THR A 289 13.52 -34.17 -4.55
CA THR A 289 12.20 -34.66 -4.96
C THR A 289 11.86 -34.25 -6.39
N ILE A 290 12.12 -32.99 -6.75
CA ILE A 290 11.95 -32.47 -8.11
C ILE A 290 12.84 -33.24 -9.09
N HIS A 291 14.11 -33.47 -8.74
CA HIS A 291 15.04 -34.21 -9.60
C HIS A 291 14.50 -35.60 -9.94
N ALA A 292 14.18 -36.40 -8.92
CA ALA A 292 13.66 -37.75 -9.09
C ALA A 292 12.35 -37.78 -9.91
N MET A 293 11.46 -36.81 -9.73
CA MET A 293 10.24 -36.71 -10.53
C MET A 293 10.51 -36.25 -11.97
N THR A 294 11.45 -35.33 -12.18
CA THR A 294 11.77 -34.84 -13.53
C THR A 294 12.45 -35.92 -14.35
N GLU A 295 13.36 -36.71 -13.78
CA GLU A 295 13.96 -37.88 -14.46
C GLU A 295 12.89 -38.88 -14.92
N LYS A 296 11.79 -38.99 -14.18
CA LYS A 296 10.70 -39.93 -14.49
C LYS A 296 9.74 -39.40 -15.55
N TYR A 297 9.31 -38.15 -15.43
CA TYR A 297 8.21 -37.58 -16.23
C TYR A 297 8.67 -36.66 -17.36
N ALA A 298 9.92 -36.21 -17.36
CA ALA A 298 10.51 -35.38 -18.41
C ALA A 298 12.00 -35.72 -18.64
N PRO A 299 12.35 -36.98 -18.96
CA PRO A 299 13.74 -37.39 -19.17
C PRO A 299 14.39 -36.74 -20.41
N LYS A 300 15.72 -36.64 -20.41
CA LYS A 300 16.54 -36.01 -21.46
C LYS A 300 16.50 -36.66 -22.86
N THR A 301 15.86 -37.82 -23.03
CA THR A 301 16.09 -38.75 -24.16
C THR A 301 15.46 -38.37 -25.51
N GLU A 302 15.19 -37.09 -25.77
CA GLU A 302 14.97 -36.59 -27.12
C GLU A 302 15.90 -35.39 -27.38
N ALA A 303 16.97 -35.60 -28.14
CA ALA A 303 17.86 -34.52 -28.60
C ALA A 303 18.09 -34.70 -30.12
N PRO A 304 18.45 -33.67 -30.93
CA PRO A 304 18.72 -32.26 -30.62
C PRO A 304 18.13 -31.28 -31.67
N SER A 305 17.20 -30.41 -31.27
CA SER A 305 17.19 -29.04 -31.78
C SER A 305 17.46 -28.14 -30.59
N LYS A 306 18.44 -27.24 -30.75
CA LYS A 306 18.89 -26.29 -29.74
C LYS A 306 17.71 -25.64 -28.99
N ASP A 307 17.84 -25.59 -27.66
CA ASP A 307 17.06 -24.88 -26.65
C ASP A 307 15.82 -25.58 -26.02
N ASP A 308 16.02 -26.03 -24.76
CA ASP A 308 15.05 -26.14 -23.64
C ASP A 308 14.17 -27.40 -23.43
N SER A 309 14.80 -28.55 -23.12
CA SER A 309 14.09 -29.60 -22.35
C SER A 309 13.71 -29.10 -20.95
N VAL A 310 12.59 -29.56 -20.37
CA VAL A 310 12.17 -29.15 -19.00
C VAL A 310 13.25 -29.48 -17.97
N TYR A 311 13.92 -30.62 -18.14
CA TYR A 311 15.00 -31.03 -17.26
C TYR A 311 16.16 -30.02 -17.27
N ASP A 312 16.59 -29.56 -18.46
CA ASP A 312 17.70 -28.60 -18.58
C ASP A 312 17.31 -27.19 -18.09
N ARG A 313 16.02 -26.83 -18.15
CA ARG A 313 15.52 -25.61 -17.51
C ARG A 313 15.58 -25.69 -15.98
N LEU A 314 15.40 -26.87 -15.38
CA LEU A 314 15.40 -27.06 -13.93
C LEU A 314 16.81 -27.30 -13.35
N PHE A 315 17.65 -28.07 -14.05
CA PHE A 315 18.94 -28.56 -13.56
C PHE A 315 20.05 -28.37 -14.59
N LYS A 316 21.28 -28.19 -14.10
CA LYS A 316 22.49 -28.18 -14.92
C LYS A 316 23.64 -28.94 -14.25
N PRO A 317 24.64 -29.45 -15.00
CA PRO A 317 25.83 -30.05 -14.40
C PRO A 317 26.54 -29.08 -13.46
N ALA A 318 27.08 -29.59 -12.35
CA ALA A 318 27.72 -28.78 -11.31
C ALA A 318 28.91 -27.96 -11.82
N GLY A 319 29.67 -28.50 -12.79
CA GLY A 319 30.82 -27.84 -13.40
C GLY A 319 30.50 -26.82 -14.50
N THR A 320 29.23 -26.58 -14.85
CA THR A 320 28.85 -25.60 -15.87
C THR A 320 29.04 -24.17 -15.33
N GLU A 321 29.73 -23.32 -16.10
CA GLU A 321 29.82 -21.89 -15.81
C GLU A 321 28.43 -21.28 -15.58
N VAL A 322 28.36 -20.41 -14.59
CA VAL A 322 27.17 -19.59 -14.33
C VAL A 322 27.36 -18.33 -15.18
N GLY A 323 26.30 -17.86 -15.83
CA GLY A 323 26.27 -16.54 -16.45
C GLY A 323 26.35 -15.45 -15.38
N ILE A 324 25.38 -14.54 -15.34
CA ILE A 324 25.37 -13.54 -14.28
C ILE A 324 24.98 -14.20 -12.94
N ASP A 325 25.84 -14.10 -11.94
CA ASP A 325 25.53 -14.58 -10.59
C ASP A 325 24.60 -13.60 -9.85
N CYS A 326 23.29 -13.74 -10.10
CA CYS A 326 22.27 -12.93 -9.45
C CYS A 326 22.23 -13.10 -7.93
N MET A 327 22.72 -14.22 -7.38
CA MET A 327 22.79 -14.40 -5.92
C MET A 327 23.88 -13.52 -5.33
N ALA A 328 25.06 -13.48 -5.94
CA ALA A 328 26.13 -12.56 -5.56
C ALA A 328 25.69 -11.10 -5.71
N LEU A 329 25.04 -10.73 -6.83
CA LEU A 329 24.52 -9.37 -7.03
C LEU A 329 23.44 -9.01 -5.99
N MET A 330 22.60 -9.95 -5.58
CA MET A 330 21.62 -9.77 -4.51
C MET A 330 22.30 -9.48 -3.17
N LYS A 331 23.34 -10.24 -2.79
CA LYS A 331 24.10 -10.00 -1.56
C LYS A 331 24.76 -8.61 -1.58
N GLN A 332 25.45 -8.26 -2.65
CA GLN A 332 26.07 -6.94 -2.82
C GLN A 332 25.04 -5.80 -2.75
N THR A 333 23.88 -5.98 -3.40
CA THR A 333 22.79 -4.98 -3.35
C THR A 333 22.29 -4.80 -1.91
N GLN A 334 22.09 -5.90 -1.17
CA GLN A 334 21.65 -5.85 0.22
C GLN A 334 22.69 -5.19 1.13
N GLU A 335 23.97 -5.49 0.94
CA GLU A 335 25.06 -4.79 1.65
C GLU A 335 25.03 -3.28 1.39
N ILE A 336 24.92 -2.86 0.12
CA ILE A 336 24.83 -1.45 -0.26
C ILE A 336 23.62 -0.78 0.40
N LEU A 337 22.44 -1.39 0.31
CA LEU A 337 21.21 -0.84 0.91
C LEU A 337 21.32 -0.73 2.44
N ASN A 338 22.04 -1.64 3.09
CA ASN A 338 22.27 -1.67 4.53
C ASN A 338 23.42 -0.75 5.00
N THR A 339 24.23 -0.17 4.11
CA THR A 339 25.37 0.71 4.45
C THR A 339 25.01 1.81 5.46
N TYR A 340 23.80 2.35 5.36
CA TYR A 340 23.32 3.49 6.16
C TYR A 340 22.09 3.14 6.99
N ARG A 341 22.02 1.91 7.52
CA ARG A 341 20.87 1.43 8.30
C ARG A 341 20.87 1.96 9.74
N VAL A 342 20.95 3.29 9.88
CA VAL A 342 21.00 3.99 11.17
C VAL A 342 19.62 4.19 11.80
N PHE A 343 18.56 3.71 11.16
CA PHE A 343 17.17 3.87 11.57
C PHE A 343 16.39 2.58 11.27
N PRO A 344 15.37 2.20 12.07
CA PRO A 344 14.67 0.93 11.91
C PRO A 344 13.82 0.86 10.64
N PHE A 345 13.46 2.00 10.04
CA PHE A 345 12.66 2.09 8.82
C PHE A 345 13.45 2.72 7.68
N ILE A 346 13.48 2.07 6.53
CA ILE A 346 14.08 2.59 5.29
C ILE A 346 13.19 3.69 4.69
N ASN A 347 11.87 3.50 4.70
CA ASN A 347 10.90 4.46 4.20
C ASN A 347 9.50 4.20 4.78
N SER A 348 8.55 5.08 4.47
CA SER A 348 7.18 5.04 5.03
C SER A 348 6.43 3.72 4.80
N THR A 349 6.76 2.93 3.77
CA THR A 349 6.07 1.65 3.54
C THR A 349 6.40 0.58 4.58
N GLN A 350 7.42 0.78 5.39
CA GLN A 350 7.79 -0.14 6.47
C GLN A 350 7.13 0.22 7.81
N ILE A 351 6.57 1.42 7.94
CA ILE A 351 5.89 1.82 9.18
C ILE A 351 4.61 0.99 9.36
N PRO A 352 4.34 0.48 10.59
CA PRO A 352 3.05 -0.11 10.94
C PRO A 352 1.89 0.81 10.56
N ILE A 353 1.08 0.39 9.61
CA ILE A 353 -0.21 1.04 9.34
C ILE A 353 -1.21 0.42 10.30
N TYR A 354 -1.98 1.28 10.97
CA TYR A 354 -3.02 0.85 11.88
C TYR A 354 -4.12 0.07 11.14
N LYS A 355 -4.75 -0.86 11.84
CA LYS A 355 -5.74 -1.80 11.31
C LYS A 355 -6.67 -2.27 12.43
N SER A 356 -7.69 -3.01 12.04
CA SER A 356 -8.57 -3.69 12.99
C SER A 356 -7.85 -4.88 13.63
N VAL A 357 -7.75 -4.92 14.96
CA VAL A 357 -7.12 -6.00 15.73
C VAL A 357 -8.08 -6.60 16.75
N PRO A 358 -7.94 -7.89 17.10
CA PRO A 358 -8.78 -8.52 18.11
C PRO A 358 -8.44 -8.05 19.51
N ARG A 359 -9.46 -7.97 20.36
CA ARG A 359 -9.33 -7.75 21.80
C ARG A 359 -8.42 -8.82 22.43
N TYR A 360 -7.55 -8.39 23.33
CA TYR A 360 -6.75 -9.26 24.19
C TYR A 360 -7.36 -9.38 25.59
N ASN A 361 -7.44 -10.60 26.11
CA ASN A 361 -7.84 -10.88 27.48
C ASN A 361 -6.62 -11.31 28.29
N ARG A 362 -6.11 -10.40 29.14
CA ARG A 362 -4.93 -10.65 29.99
C ARG A 362 -5.14 -11.77 31.01
N LYS A 363 -6.35 -11.92 31.57
CA LYS A 363 -6.66 -13.01 32.52
C LYS A 363 -6.57 -14.40 31.89
N LEU A 364 -7.00 -14.51 30.63
CA LEU A 364 -6.97 -15.77 29.88
C LEU A 364 -5.67 -15.97 29.07
N GLY A 365 -4.88 -14.92 28.88
CA GLY A 365 -3.67 -14.96 28.04
C GLY A 365 -3.97 -15.14 26.55
N MET A 366 -5.17 -14.79 26.09
CA MET A 366 -5.65 -15.11 24.74
C MET A 366 -6.34 -13.91 24.07
N PHE A 367 -6.25 -13.84 22.75
CA PHE A 367 -7.01 -12.91 21.93
C PHE A 367 -8.41 -13.45 21.63
N SER A 368 -9.40 -12.56 21.58
CA SER A 368 -10.76 -12.88 21.16
C SER A 368 -10.77 -13.39 19.71
N THR A 369 -11.65 -14.35 19.47
CA THR A 369 -11.96 -14.87 18.13
C THR A 369 -13.18 -14.20 17.52
N ASN A 370 -13.89 -13.35 18.27
CA ASN A 370 -15.08 -12.64 17.82
C ASN A 370 -14.70 -11.33 17.12
N GLN A 371 -14.90 -11.26 15.80
CA GLN A 371 -14.55 -10.07 15.01
C GLN A 371 -15.30 -8.80 15.42
N LEU A 372 -16.48 -8.93 16.06
CA LEU A 372 -17.25 -7.77 16.57
C LEU A 372 -16.60 -7.11 17.81
N GLU A 373 -15.64 -7.79 18.42
CA GLU A 373 -14.82 -7.28 19.52
C GLU A 373 -13.50 -6.66 19.03
N ASN A 374 -13.28 -6.62 17.72
CA ASN A 374 -12.11 -5.94 17.19
C ASN A 374 -12.23 -4.42 17.35
N TYR A 375 -11.08 -3.76 17.42
CA TYR A 375 -10.95 -2.31 17.53
C TYR A 375 -9.85 -1.78 16.60
N SER A 376 -9.80 -0.46 16.40
CA SER A 376 -8.76 0.19 15.58
C SER A 376 -7.51 0.44 16.41
N ASN A 377 -6.37 -0.12 16.02
CA ASN A 377 -5.15 -0.04 16.82
C ASN A 377 -4.27 1.19 16.54
N CYS A 378 -4.88 2.34 16.21
CA CYS A 378 -4.14 3.51 15.72
C CYS A 378 -3.16 4.09 16.73
N VAL A 379 -3.55 4.20 18.00
CA VAL A 379 -2.69 4.68 19.09
C VAL A 379 -1.60 3.64 19.39
N GLU A 380 -1.96 2.37 19.41
CA GLU A 380 -1.05 1.26 19.67
C GLU A 380 0.03 1.18 18.58
N CYS A 381 -0.32 1.32 17.30
CA CYS A 381 0.63 1.34 16.18
C CYS A 381 1.56 2.55 16.23
N MET A 382 1.06 3.71 16.64
CA MET A 382 1.89 4.91 16.86
C MET A 382 2.93 4.65 17.94
N ILE A 383 2.52 4.10 19.10
CA ILE A 383 3.44 3.77 20.20
C ILE A 383 4.41 2.65 19.79
N LEU A 384 3.96 1.62 19.06
CA LEU A 384 4.84 0.57 18.51
C LEU A 384 5.97 1.18 17.71
N SER A 385 5.61 2.06 16.78
CA SER A 385 6.58 2.67 15.87
C SER A 385 7.57 3.57 16.61
N LEU A 386 7.08 4.30 17.63
CA LEU A 386 7.94 5.04 18.55
C LEU A 386 8.93 4.11 19.26
N PHE A 387 8.47 3.00 19.83
CA PHE A 387 9.35 2.04 20.50
C PHE A 387 10.32 1.32 19.56
N CYS A 388 9.93 1.05 18.32
CA CYS A 388 10.89 0.59 17.32
C CYS A 388 12.04 1.61 17.16
N CYS A 389 11.77 2.92 17.15
CA CYS A 389 12.81 3.94 17.06
C CYS A 389 13.63 4.05 18.35
N LEU A 390 12.98 4.04 19.52
CA LEU A 390 13.65 4.17 20.82
C LEU A 390 14.53 2.95 21.14
N ALA A 391 14.11 1.75 20.73
CA ALA A 391 14.82 0.50 21.00
C ALA A 391 15.90 0.18 19.95
N TYR A 392 15.89 0.82 18.78
CA TYR A 392 16.79 0.46 17.69
C TYR A 392 18.23 0.85 17.98
N ASP A 393 19.13 -0.14 17.93
CA ASP A 393 20.57 0.04 18.03
C ASP A 393 21.18 0.07 16.62
N PRO A 394 21.66 1.22 16.14
CA PRO A 394 22.26 1.32 14.81
C PRO A 394 23.62 0.62 14.70
N SER A 395 24.25 0.22 15.82
CA SER A 395 25.60 -0.40 15.81
C SER A 395 25.61 -1.87 15.37
N ASP A 396 24.55 -2.62 15.67
CA ASP A 396 24.40 -4.03 15.29
C ASP A 396 23.07 -4.34 14.60
N PHE A 397 22.29 -3.31 14.28
CA PHE A 397 21.00 -3.40 13.59
C PHE A 397 19.97 -4.26 14.34
N THR A 398 19.95 -4.19 15.66
CA THR A 398 18.99 -4.93 16.52
C THR A 398 18.13 -4.01 17.39
N TYR A 399 17.07 -4.56 17.98
CA TYR A 399 16.32 -3.85 19.02
C TYR A 399 16.84 -4.22 20.42
N LYS A 400 17.01 -3.23 21.30
CA LYS A 400 17.46 -3.41 22.68
C LYS A 400 16.60 -2.58 23.63
N THR A 401 16.44 -3.04 24.85
CA THR A 401 15.65 -2.37 25.89
C THR A 401 16.42 -2.19 27.20
N ASP A 402 17.69 -2.60 27.23
CA ASP A 402 18.57 -2.53 28.40
C ASP A 402 18.87 -1.09 28.84
N HIS A 403 18.96 -0.16 27.89
CA HIS A 403 19.15 1.27 28.16
C HIS A 403 17.91 1.96 28.72
N MET A 404 16.72 1.36 28.60
CA MET A 404 15.45 1.94 29.09
C MET A 404 15.22 1.73 30.59
N GLY A 405 16.16 1.08 31.28
CA GLY A 405 16.04 0.74 32.70
C GLY A 405 15.16 -0.50 32.93
N ASN A 406 14.30 -0.47 33.96
CA ASN A 406 13.47 -1.61 34.31
C ASN A 406 12.18 -1.64 33.48
N VAL A 407 12.20 -2.26 32.30
CA VAL A 407 11.01 -2.39 31.45
C VAL A 407 10.07 -3.52 31.89
N SER A 408 8.81 -3.47 31.47
CA SER A 408 7.84 -4.56 31.70
C SER A 408 8.28 -5.87 31.06
N LYS A 409 7.83 -6.99 31.62
CA LYS A 409 8.16 -8.32 31.11
C LYS A 409 7.70 -8.48 29.66
N GLU A 410 6.48 -8.03 29.35
CA GLU A 410 5.89 -8.09 28.02
C GLU A 410 6.69 -7.28 26.99
N LEU A 411 7.15 -6.08 27.35
CA LEU A 411 7.97 -5.23 26.47
C LEU A 411 9.33 -5.88 26.20
N LYS A 412 9.97 -6.42 27.24
CA LYS A 412 11.24 -7.14 27.13
C LYS A 412 11.11 -8.40 26.25
N GLU A 413 10.05 -9.17 26.42
CA GLU A 413 9.75 -10.35 25.59
C GLU A 413 9.52 -9.96 24.12
N PHE A 414 8.80 -8.87 23.87
CA PHE A 414 8.47 -8.42 22.52
C PHE A 414 9.72 -8.09 21.69
N PHE A 415 10.69 -7.39 22.27
CA PHE A 415 11.94 -7.02 21.59
C PHE A 415 13.10 -8.02 21.79
N SER A 416 12.86 -9.18 22.40
CA SER A 416 13.89 -10.22 22.56
C SER A 416 14.36 -10.77 21.20
N LEU A 417 15.64 -11.17 21.09
CA LEU A 417 16.27 -11.59 19.83
C LEU A 417 15.44 -12.62 19.02
N GLY A 418 14.76 -13.55 19.70
CA GLY A 418 13.90 -14.56 19.04
C GLY A 418 12.59 -14.03 18.45
N ASN A 419 12.20 -12.79 18.79
CA ASN A 419 10.94 -12.15 18.40
C ASN A 419 11.15 -10.87 17.55
N GLN A 420 12.39 -10.50 17.24
CA GLN A 420 12.71 -9.32 16.45
C GLN A 420 12.33 -9.52 14.98
N SER A 421 11.15 -9.05 14.58
CA SER A 421 10.81 -8.86 13.17
C SER A 421 11.12 -7.43 12.76
N PHE A 422 11.91 -7.26 11.69
CA PHE A 422 12.06 -5.95 11.03
C PHE A 422 10.92 -5.65 10.05
N ASP A 423 10.07 -6.63 9.73
CA ASP A 423 8.83 -6.35 9.02
C ASP A 423 7.74 -5.99 10.02
N THR A 424 7.74 -4.71 10.38
CA THR A 424 6.80 -4.07 11.30
C THR A 424 5.40 -3.91 10.70
N THR A 425 5.22 -4.22 9.40
CA THR A 425 3.93 -4.12 8.70
C THR A 425 3.01 -5.33 8.90
N LYS A 426 3.56 -6.45 9.40
CA LYS A 426 2.79 -7.68 9.66
C LYS A 426 1.76 -7.47 10.78
N ALA A 427 0.49 -7.71 10.49
CA ALA A 427 -0.62 -7.80 11.44
C ALA A 427 -0.33 -8.68 12.65
N ASN A 428 0.38 -9.82 12.50
CA ASN A 428 0.70 -10.64 13.68
C ASN A 428 1.69 -9.93 14.62
N PHE A 429 2.66 -9.21 14.05
CA PHE A 429 3.59 -8.39 14.83
C PHE A 429 2.86 -7.27 15.57
N GLN A 430 1.98 -6.55 14.87
CA GLN A 430 1.13 -5.51 15.47
C GLN A 430 0.15 -6.07 16.51
N LYS A 431 -0.47 -7.23 16.25
CA LYS A 431 -1.35 -7.92 17.20
C LYS A 431 -0.59 -8.29 18.48
N ASN A 432 0.63 -8.82 18.33
CA ASN A 432 1.48 -9.14 19.48
C ASN A 432 1.90 -7.88 20.23
N TRP A 433 2.08 -6.74 19.56
CA TRP A 433 2.31 -5.46 20.22
C TRP A 433 1.11 -5.02 21.06
N CYS A 434 -0.12 -5.19 20.57
CA CYS A 434 -1.32 -4.88 21.36
C CYS A 434 -1.37 -5.65 22.69
N ARG A 435 -0.74 -6.83 22.79
CA ARG A 435 -0.54 -7.55 24.06
C ARG A 435 0.30 -6.76 25.07
N VAL A 436 1.24 -5.93 24.63
CA VAL A 436 2.13 -5.14 25.49
C VAL A 436 1.36 -4.00 26.17
N VAL A 437 0.43 -3.37 25.46
CA VAL A 437 -0.26 -2.14 25.90
C VAL A 437 -1.71 -2.34 26.34
N ALA A 438 -2.29 -3.52 26.11
CA ALA A 438 -3.64 -3.85 26.57
C ALA A 438 -3.67 -4.27 28.05
N CYS A 439 -4.76 -3.90 28.74
CA CYS A 439 -5.07 -4.33 30.11
C CYS A 439 -3.91 -4.08 31.08
N LEU A 440 -3.24 -2.93 30.96
CA LEU A 440 -2.21 -2.49 31.90
C LEU A 440 -2.82 -2.30 33.29
N ASP A 441 -2.02 -2.37 34.35
CA ASP A 441 -2.53 -2.33 35.73
C ASP A 441 -2.77 -0.89 36.20
N GLU A 442 -2.04 0.08 35.65
CA GLU A 442 -2.23 1.50 35.93
C GLU A 442 -3.68 1.96 35.64
N PRO A 443 -4.48 2.29 36.67
CA PRO A 443 -5.89 2.66 36.49
C PRO A 443 -6.08 4.00 35.78
N ARG A 444 -5.06 4.87 35.75
CA ARG A 444 -5.12 6.20 35.14
C ARG A 444 -4.95 6.20 33.62
N ILE A 445 -4.61 5.06 33.02
CA ILE A 445 -4.60 4.91 31.56
C ILE A 445 -6.04 4.81 31.06
N SER A 446 -6.35 5.66 30.09
CA SER A 446 -7.67 5.72 29.45
C SER A 446 -7.72 4.84 28.21
N TYR A 447 -8.83 4.12 28.10
CA TYR A 447 -9.13 3.25 26.97
C TYR A 447 -10.56 3.54 26.51
N CYS A 448 -10.78 3.65 25.21
CA CYS A 448 -12.12 3.80 24.62
C CYS A 448 -12.99 2.56 24.86
N ARG A 449 -12.37 1.38 24.89
CA ARG A 449 -13.10 0.12 25.04
C ARG A 449 -12.26 -0.95 25.76
N ASP A 450 -12.87 -1.57 26.77
CA ASP A 450 -12.47 -2.88 27.29
C ASP A 450 -11.00 -3.02 27.76
N ARG A 451 -10.37 -1.90 28.16
CA ARG A 451 -8.92 -1.80 28.43
C ARG A 451 -8.05 -2.33 27.29
N ASN A 452 -8.48 -2.15 26.04
CA ASN A 452 -7.78 -2.65 24.86
C ASN A 452 -7.53 -1.56 23.82
N GLU A 453 -8.55 -0.77 23.49
CA GLU A 453 -8.43 0.36 22.56
C GLU A 453 -8.01 1.60 23.34
N LEU A 454 -6.76 2.03 23.17
CA LEU A 454 -6.23 3.21 23.84
C LEU A 454 -6.92 4.48 23.35
N GLU A 455 -7.25 5.36 24.30
CA GLU A 455 -7.76 6.68 23.95
C GLU A 455 -6.62 7.59 23.47
N PRO A 456 -6.77 8.30 22.33
CA PRO A 456 -5.78 9.25 21.85
C PRO A 456 -5.54 10.40 22.84
N GLY A 457 -4.28 10.79 23.01
CA GLY A 457 -3.90 11.92 23.86
C GLY A 457 -2.43 11.85 24.26
N ILE A 458 -1.73 12.98 24.24
CA ILE A 458 -0.31 13.05 24.62
C ILE A 458 -0.13 12.61 26.09
N ILE A 459 -1.01 13.05 27.00
CA ILE A 459 -0.88 12.71 28.42
C ILE A 459 -1.18 11.23 28.63
N ASN A 460 -2.22 10.70 27.99
CA ASN A 460 -2.51 9.26 28.05
C ASN A 460 -1.35 8.42 27.47
N MET A 461 -0.76 8.84 26.34
CA MET A 461 0.41 8.19 25.76
C MET A 461 1.59 8.16 26.74
N LEU A 462 1.89 9.29 27.41
CA LEU A 462 2.94 9.36 28.43
C LEU A 462 2.69 8.40 29.58
N MET A 463 1.43 8.27 30.04
CA MET A 463 1.06 7.33 31.10
C MET A 463 1.25 5.87 30.66
N VAL A 464 0.89 5.53 29.42
CA VAL A 464 1.15 4.20 28.83
C VAL A 464 2.65 3.91 28.78
N ILE A 465 3.45 4.85 28.27
CA ILE A 465 4.92 4.73 28.21
C ILE A 465 5.48 4.50 29.62
N ALA A 466 5.05 5.31 30.59
CA ALA A 466 5.50 5.21 31.97
C ALA A 466 5.19 3.86 32.61
N GLU A 467 4.04 3.29 32.29
CA GLU A 467 3.69 1.95 32.77
C GLU A 467 4.54 0.86 32.15
N ILE A 468 4.68 0.82 30.81
CA ILE A 468 5.40 -0.27 30.14
C ILE A 468 6.92 -0.23 30.34
N VAL A 469 7.48 0.92 30.75
CA VAL A 469 8.89 1.07 31.14
C VAL A 469 9.09 1.09 32.66
N ASN A 470 8.07 0.68 33.44
CA ASN A 470 8.00 0.70 34.92
C ASN A 470 8.62 1.94 35.58
N ILE A 471 8.23 3.12 35.10
CA ILE A 471 8.59 4.40 35.73
C ILE A 471 8.05 4.47 37.17
N SER A 472 8.77 5.20 38.02
CA SER A 472 8.44 5.39 39.44
C SER A 472 7.04 5.98 39.62
N LYS A 473 6.44 5.70 40.78
CA LYS A 473 5.12 6.24 41.13
C LYS A 473 5.12 7.78 41.10
N ASP A 474 6.20 8.42 41.57
CA ASP A 474 6.31 9.88 41.63
C ASP A 474 6.28 10.53 40.23
N GLU A 475 6.96 9.95 39.24
CA GLU A 475 6.89 10.44 37.86
C GLU A 475 5.48 10.22 37.26
N LYS A 476 4.80 9.12 37.59
CA LYS A 476 3.39 8.92 37.20
C LYS A 476 2.45 9.94 37.85
N GLU A 477 2.69 10.34 39.10
CA GLU A 477 1.95 11.43 39.75
C GLU A 477 2.20 12.77 39.04
N LYS A 478 3.41 13.02 38.52
CA LYS A 478 3.69 14.22 37.71
C LYS A 478 2.85 14.24 36.43
N ILE A 479 2.75 13.12 35.70
CA ILE A 479 1.90 13.00 34.51
C ILE A 479 0.43 13.23 34.87
N LEU A 480 -0.04 12.65 35.99
CA LEU A 480 -1.39 12.86 36.48
C LEU A 480 -1.66 14.34 36.82
N GLY A 481 -0.67 15.03 37.39
CA GLY A 481 -0.74 16.46 37.67
C GLY A 481 -1.05 17.31 36.44
N PHE A 482 -0.55 16.92 35.25
CA PHE A 482 -0.90 17.59 33.99
C PHE A 482 -2.39 17.47 33.68
N SER A 483 -2.96 16.27 33.79
CA SER A 483 -4.41 16.06 33.59
C SER A 483 -5.26 16.81 34.62
N GLN A 484 -4.81 16.89 35.88
CA GLN A 484 -5.52 17.63 36.94
C GLN A 484 -5.55 19.13 36.66
N ARG A 485 -4.41 19.73 36.27
CA ARG A 485 -4.34 21.14 35.90
C ARG A 485 -5.24 21.48 34.71
N LEU A 486 -5.27 20.64 33.67
CA LEU A 486 -6.21 20.81 32.56
C LEU A 486 -7.67 20.81 33.03
N LYS A 487 -8.02 19.90 33.94
CA LYS A 487 -9.38 19.80 34.50
C LYS A 487 -9.76 21.04 35.32
N GLU A 488 -8.88 21.53 36.17
CA GLU A 488 -9.09 22.76 36.97
C GLU A 488 -9.37 23.97 36.08
N LYS A 489 -8.70 24.04 34.93
CA LYS A 489 -8.87 25.11 33.94
C LYS A 489 -10.00 24.84 32.94
N LYS A 490 -10.85 23.83 33.16
CA LYS A 490 -11.96 23.44 32.26
C LYS A 490 -11.49 23.21 30.81
N GLY A 491 -10.32 22.62 30.66
CA GLY A 491 -9.71 22.35 29.36
C GLY A 491 -8.88 23.51 28.80
N GLY A 492 -8.62 24.59 29.54
CA GLY A 492 -7.67 25.62 29.11
C GLY A 492 -6.22 25.10 29.12
N LEU A 493 -5.56 25.06 27.96
CA LEU A 493 -4.12 24.78 27.85
C LEU A 493 -3.35 26.10 27.95
N GLU A 494 -2.75 26.37 29.10
CA GLU A 494 -1.89 27.54 29.33
C GLU A 494 -0.44 27.26 28.94
N ASP A 495 0.30 28.29 28.53
CA ASP A 495 1.68 28.18 28.03
C ASP A 495 2.60 27.46 29.03
N GLU A 496 2.46 27.74 30.34
CA GLU A 496 3.26 27.09 31.38
C GLU A 496 3.02 25.56 31.46
N LEU A 497 1.76 25.14 31.31
CA LEU A 497 1.40 23.72 31.30
C LEU A 497 1.86 23.05 30.01
N SER A 498 1.70 23.72 28.85
CA SER A 498 2.24 23.25 27.57
C SER A 498 3.74 23.02 27.67
N ASN A 499 4.49 24.03 28.11
CA ASN A 499 5.95 23.96 28.29
C ASN A 499 6.35 22.83 29.25
N SER A 500 5.62 22.65 30.35
CA SER A 500 5.89 21.57 31.31
C SER A 500 5.71 20.17 30.70
N ILE A 501 4.71 20.01 29.84
CA ILE A 501 4.43 18.74 29.15
C ILE A 501 5.47 18.49 28.06
N GLU A 502 5.82 19.51 27.29
CA GLU A 502 6.87 19.45 26.26
C GLU A 502 8.23 19.10 26.85
N GLU A 503 8.62 19.77 27.94
CA GLU A 503 9.87 19.53 28.65
C GLU A 503 9.92 18.10 29.20
N TYR A 504 8.88 17.66 29.90
CA TYR A 504 8.81 16.31 30.45
C TYR A 504 8.86 15.25 29.34
N THR A 505 8.09 15.43 28.27
CA THR A 505 8.07 14.51 27.14
C THR A 505 9.44 14.43 26.48
N THR A 506 10.11 15.58 26.31
CA THR A 506 11.46 15.65 25.75
C THR A 506 12.47 14.89 26.59
N ILE A 507 12.47 15.10 27.91
CA ILE A 507 13.37 14.42 28.84
C ILE A 507 13.11 12.91 28.82
N LEU A 508 11.84 12.50 28.88
CA LEU A 508 11.45 11.09 28.90
C LEU A 508 11.90 10.37 27.63
N LEU A 509 11.58 10.90 26.45
CA LEU A 509 11.89 10.24 25.17
C LEU A 509 13.40 10.21 24.90
N LYS A 510 14.14 11.26 25.25
CA LYS A 510 15.61 11.24 25.19
C LYS A 510 16.21 10.17 26.10
N ARG A 511 15.71 10.05 27.33
CA ARG A 511 16.14 9.01 28.29
C ARG A 511 15.89 7.59 27.78
N LEU A 512 14.77 7.37 27.07
CA LEU A 512 14.40 6.05 26.55
C LEU A 512 15.06 5.72 25.20
N SER A 513 15.70 6.67 24.53
CA SER A 513 16.29 6.45 23.23
C SER A 513 17.64 5.73 23.32
N LYS A 514 17.84 4.72 22.47
CA LYS A 514 19.15 4.09 22.28
C LYS A 514 20.10 5.01 21.49
N THR A 515 19.54 5.81 20.59
CA THR A 515 20.30 6.84 19.86
C THR A 515 20.48 8.05 20.75
N GLU A 516 21.71 8.53 20.94
CA GLU A 516 21.99 9.67 21.81
C GLU A 516 21.50 11.01 21.24
N SER A 517 21.67 11.23 19.93
CA SER A 517 21.27 12.48 19.28
C SER A 517 19.80 12.41 18.87
N VAL A 518 18.95 12.96 19.73
CA VAL A 518 17.50 13.07 19.50
C VAL A 518 17.06 14.52 19.66
N GLU A 519 16.34 15.02 18.67
CA GLU A 519 15.66 16.32 18.70
C GLU A 519 14.15 16.09 18.70
N ILE A 520 13.42 16.89 19.47
CA ILE A 520 11.98 16.75 19.65
C ILE A 520 11.37 18.14 19.50
N GLU A 521 10.37 18.24 18.63
CA GLU A 521 9.63 19.47 18.34
C GLU A 521 8.14 19.20 18.47
N PHE A 522 7.41 20.15 19.05
CA PHE A 522 5.95 20.10 19.20
C PHE A 522 5.30 21.14 18.32
N SER A 523 4.14 20.80 17.76
CA SER A 523 3.34 21.75 16.99
C SER A 523 1.85 21.53 17.18
N GLU A 524 1.09 22.63 17.09
CA GLU A 524 -0.37 22.63 17.13
C GLU A 524 -0.99 21.99 18.39
N LEU A 525 -0.32 22.11 19.55
CA LEU A 525 -0.84 21.58 20.80
C LEU A 525 -2.16 22.24 21.19
N LYS A 526 -3.19 21.41 21.39
CA LYS A 526 -4.54 21.83 21.77
C LYS A 526 -5.13 20.84 22.74
N SER A 527 -5.76 21.35 23.78
CA SER A 527 -6.61 20.54 24.64
C SER A 527 -7.85 20.06 23.87
N HIS A 528 -8.32 18.88 24.23
CA HIS A 528 -9.61 18.36 23.79
C HIS A 528 -10.27 17.58 24.91
N THR A 529 -11.57 17.38 24.78
CA THR A 529 -12.35 16.58 25.72
C THR A 529 -12.36 15.13 25.25
N CYS A 530 -12.00 14.24 26.17
CA CYS A 530 -11.99 12.80 25.99
C CYS A 530 -13.35 12.19 26.39
N THR A 531 -13.48 10.88 26.19
CA THR A 531 -14.57 10.09 26.77
C THR A 531 -14.66 10.30 28.28
N GLU A 532 -15.88 10.25 28.82
CA GLU A 532 -16.17 10.47 30.25
C GLU A 532 -15.86 11.88 30.79
N GLY A 533 -15.62 12.87 29.92
CA GLY A 533 -15.42 14.27 30.31
C GLY A 533 -14.03 14.59 30.86
N ARG A 534 -13.04 13.71 30.62
CA ARG A 534 -11.61 13.96 30.88
C ARG A 534 -11.05 14.94 29.85
N TYR A 535 -9.95 15.61 30.18
CA TYR A 535 -9.20 16.44 29.23
C TYR A 535 -7.84 15.82 28.91
N ASP A 536 -7.42 15.91 27.65
CA ASP A 536 -6.10 15.52 27.18
C ASP A 536 -5.64 16.49 26.07
N ILE A 537 -4.47 16.24 25.49
CA ILE A 537 -3.82 17.09 24.51
C ILE A 537 -3.68 16.36 23.17
N SER A 538 -4.05 17.07 22.12
CA SER A 538 -3.86 16.75 20.71
C SER A 538 -2.76 17.65 20.13
N GLY A 539 -2.16 17.24 19.02
CA GLY A 539 -1.11 17.97 18.33
C GLY A 539 -0.11 17.02 17.67
N GLU A 540 1.02 17.54 17.23
CA GLU A 540 2.07 16.76 16.59
C GLU A 540 3.36 16.79 17.40
N ILE A 541 4.05 15.64 17.44
CA ILE A 541 5.38 15.48 18.00
C ILE A 541 6.30 15.01 16.87
N THR A 542 7.20 15.87 16.42
CA THR A 542 8.28 15.48 15.50
C THR A 542 9.48 15.02 16.32
N ILE A 543 9.95 13.80 16.06
CA ILE A 543 11.13 13.23 16.73
C ILE A 543 12.16 12.92 15.66
N ALA A 544 13.30 13.59 15.72
CA ALA A 544 14.42 13.39 14.81
C ALA A 544 15.58 12.68 15.50
N PHE A 545 16.04 11.59 14.92
CA PHE A 545 17.15 10.77 15.36
C PHE A 545 18.33 11.01 14.42
N GLU A 546 19.47 11.44 14.96
CA GLU A 546 20.70 11.62 14.20
C GLU A 546 21.75 10.59 14.63
N HIS A 547 22.32 9.91 13.65
CA HIS A 547 23.46 9.03 13.87
C HIS A 547 24.37 9.03 12.64
N SER A 548 25.68 9.13 12.83
CA SER A 548 26.67 9.15 11.75
C SER A 548 26.36 10.16 10.63
N GLY A 549 25.87 11.36 10.99
CA GLY A 549 25.55 12.44 10.05
C GLY A 549 24.27 12.24 9.22
N ILE A 550 23.43 11.26 9.59
CA ILE A 550 22.15 10.99 8.94
C ILE A 550 21.04 11.24 9.95
N LYS A 551 20.11 12.13 9.58
CA LYS A 551 18.96 12.52 10.38
C LYS A 551 17.68 11.93 9.81
N ASN A 552 17.04 11.05 10.56
CA ASN A 552 15.72 10.48 10.24
C ASN A 552 14.69 11.07 11.20
N ALA A 553 13.47 11.35 10.73
CA ALA A 553 12.43 11.86 11.61
C ALA A 553 11.09 11.16 11.40
N ILE A 554 10.42 10.90 12.52
CA ILE A 554 9.01 10.48 12.56
C ILE A 554 8.16 11.61 13.11
N VAL A 555 6.90 11.64 12.71
CA VAL A 555 5.89 12.58 13.20
C VAL A 555 4.75 11.78 13.80
N LEU A 556 4.52 11.93 15.09
CA LEU A 556 3.39 11.38 15.81
C LEU A 556 2.28 12.43 15.79
N GLY A 557 1.20 12.18 15.04
CA GLY A 557 0.06 13.09 14.97
C GLY A 557 -1.09 12.56 15.81
N ILE A 558 -1.49 13.29 16.84
CA ILE A 558 -2.58 12.92 17.76
C ILE A 558 -3.72 13.91 17.56
N SER A 559 -4.91 13.40 17.24
CA SER A 559 -6.13 14.19 17.07
C SER A 559 -7.26 13.62 17.92
N GLU A 560 -8.35 14.38 18.06
CA GLU A 560 -9.56 13.88 18.70
C GLU A 560 -10.02 12.58 18.01
N GLY A 561 -10.02 11.47 18.76
CA GLY A 561 -10.46 10.16 18.30
C GLY A 561 -9.54 9.43 17.31
N HIS A 562 -8.33 9.93 17.02
CA HIS A 562 -7.40 9.21 16.15
C HIS A 562 -5.92 9.52 16.40
N SER A 563 -5.03 8.64 15.93
CA SER A 563 -3.59 8.86 15.93
C SER A 563 -2.97 8.39 14.62
N THR A 564 -1.94 9.09 14.19
CA THR A 564 -1.24 8.86 12.93
C THR A 564 0.26 8.85 13.18
N ILE A 565 0.98 8.16 12.30
CA ILE A 565 2.42 8.23 12.24
C ILE A 565 2.85 8.46 10.79
N ASN A 566 3.79 9.39 10.62
CA ASN A 566 4.42 9.66 9.33
C ASN A 566 5.95 9.64 9.48
N MET A 567 6.64 9.46 8.36
CA MET A 567 8.10 9.59 8.27
C MET A 567 8.44 10.79 7.39
N LYS A 568 9.39 11.62 7.82
CA LYS A 568 10.00 12.63 6.95
C LYS A 568 11.15 11.99 6.16
N PRO A 569 11.44 12.45 4.93
CA PRO A 569 12.61 12.00 4.20
C PRO A 569 13.88 12.15 5.03
N ALA A 570 14.78 11.16 4.93
CA ALA A 570 16.06 11.21 5.62
C ALA A 570 16.91 12.37 5.08
N VAL A 571 17.56 13.11 5.97
CA VAL A 571 18.51 14.16 5.61
C VAL A 571 19.92 13.66 5.90
N MET A 572 20.75 13.58 4.86
CA MET A 572 22.12 13.09 4.97
C MET A 572 23.10 14.25 4.80
N LYS A 573 24.00 14.45 5.77
CA LYS A 573 25.15 15.37 5.65
C LYS A 573 26.25 14.81 4.74
N ILE A 574 26.14 13.53 4.39
CA ILE A 574 27.02 12.81 3.49
C ILE A 574 26.35 12.59 2.14
N LYS A 575 27.16 12.43 1.08
CA LYS A 575 26.65 12.08 -0.24
C LYS A 575 26.12 10.65 -0.22
N ASP A 576 24.82 10.47 -0.47
CA ASP A 576 24.26 9.14 -0.67
C ASP A 576 24.71 8.56 -2.02
N THR A 577 25.54 7.52 -1.98
CA THR A 577 26.05 6.82 -3.17
C THR A 577 25.25 5.57 -3.51
N ARG A 578 24.31 5.14 -2.66
CA ARG A 578 23.61 3.85 -2.78
C ARG A 578 22.89 3.73 -4.11
N ILE A 579 22.15 4.77 -4.53
CA ILE A 579 21.43 4.79 -5.81
C ILE A 579 22.40 4.52 -6.97
N LYS A 580 23.54 5.21 -7.02
CA LYS A 580 24.54 5.03 -8.09
C LYS A 580 25.18 3.64 -8.06
N GLN A 581 25.45 3.09 -6.88
CA GLN A 581 26.05 1.76 -6.73
C GLN A 581 25.05 0.65 -7.13
N VAL A 582 23.81 0.73 -6.66
CA VAL A 582 22.74 -0.22 -7.02
C VAL A 582 22.40 -0.11 -8.51
N ASP A 583 22.37 1.10 -9.10
CA ASP A 583 22.16 1.28 -10.54
C ASP A 583 23.32 0.70 -11.36
N GLY A 584 24.56 0.80 -10.85
CA GLY A 584 25.73 0.14 -11.42
C GLY A 584 25.59 -1.39 -11.44
N ILE A 585 25.13 -1.99 -10.33
CA ILE A 585 24.85 -3.43 -10.24
C ILE A 585 23.71 -3.84 -11.18
N ALA A 586 22.60 -3.11 -11.17
CA ALA A 586 21.50 -3.34 -12.09
C ALA A 586 21.95 -3.21 -13.57
N GLY A 587 22.95 -2.36 -13.81
CA GLY A 587 23.63 -2.17 -15.08
C GLY A 587 24.24 -3.45 -15.67
N ILE A 588 24.70 -4.37 -14.81
CA ILE A 588 25.26 -5.67 -15.23
C ILE A 588 24.18 -6.49 -15.96
N CYS A 589 22.92 -6.35 -15.55
CA CYS A 589 21.77 -7.03 -16.16
C CYS A 589 21.11 -6.25 -17.32
N LYS A 590 21.67 -5.13 -17.82
CA LYS A 590 21.01 -4.29 -18.85
C LYS A 590 20.74 -5.00 -20.19
N ASN A 591 21.52 -6.03 -20.51
CA ASN A 591 21.35 -6.88 -21.70
C ASN A 591 21.06 -8.35 -21.32
N ALA A 592 20.53 -8.56 -20.12
CA ALA A 592 20.15 -9.87 -19.63
C ALA A 592 19.15 -10.56 -20.56
N ALA A 593 19.36 -11.86 -20.79
CA ALA A 593 18.49 -12.67 -21.63
C ALA A 593 17.53 -13.51 -20.80
N THR A 594 17.81 -13.72 -19.52
CA THR A 594 17.02 -14.63 -18.66
C THR A 594 16.04 -13.87 -17.78
N PHE A 595 14.98 -14.56 -17.37
CA PHE A 595 13.94 -14.00 -16.51
C PHE A 595 14.50 -13.60 -15.14
N VAL A 596 15.40 -14.41 -14.56
CA VAL A 596 15.97 -14.16 -13.22
C VAL A 596 16.82 -12.89 -13.22
N GLU A 597 17.67 -12.72 -14.23
CA GLU A 597 18.52 -11.54 -14.40
C GLU A 597 17.68 -10.27 -14.56
N ASN A 598 16.66 -10.31 -15.42
CA ASN A 598 15.75 -9.16 -15.63
C ASN A 598 14.86 -8.89 -14.42
N LEU A 599 14.41 -9.94 -13.71
CA LEU A 599 13.69 -9.81 -12.44
C LEU A 599 14.56 -9.12 -11.39
N PHE A 600 15.84 -9.49 -11.30
CA PHE A 600 16.80 -8.83 -10.41
C PHE A 600 16.99 -7.34 -10.77
N ALA A 601 17.09 -7.00 -12.06
CA ALA A 601 17.18 -5.60 -12.48
C ALA A 601 15.93 -4.79 -12.09
N VAL A 602 14.73 -5.35 -12.27
CA VAL A 602 13.48 -4.71 -11.82
C VAL A 602 13.45 -4.56 -10.31
N TYR A 603 13.95 -5.55 -9.57
CA TYR A 603 14.11 -5.51 -8.12
C TYR A 603 15.07 -4.41 -7.66
N ALA A 604 16.26 -4.31 -8.26
CA ALA A 604 17.22 -3.25 -7.94
C ALA A 604 16.61 -1.86 -8.18
N ALA A 605 15.91 -1.68 -9.29
CA ALA A 605 15.15 -0.45 -9.56
C ALA A 605 14.03 -0.21 -8.53
N TYR A 606 13.39 -1.26 -8.02
CA TYR A 606 12.38 -1.19 -6.95
C TYR A 606 12.98 -0.69 -5.63
N GLU A 607 14.15 -1.17 -5.25
CA GLU A 607 14.86 -0.71 -4.05
C GLU A 607 15.38 0.74 -4.20
N ILE A 608 15.88 1.12 -5.38
CA ILE A 608 16.27 2.52 -5.67
C ILE A 608 15.09 3.46 -5.40
N ARG A 609 13.88 3.13 -5.89
CA ARG A 609 12.68 3.95 -5.66
C ARG A 609 12.31 4.13 -4.19
N LYS A 610 12.67 3.18 -3.32
CA LYS A 610 12.40 3.31 -1.86
C LYS A 610 13.25 4.39 -1.20
N ILE A 611 14.43 4.68 -1.74
CA ILE A 611 15.38 5.67 -1.20
C ILE A 611 15.46 6.95 -2.04
N ASP A 612 14.87 6.95 -3.24
CA ASP A 612 14.81 8.13 -4.11
C ASP A 612 13.86 9.22 -3.56
N THR A 613 13.96 10.41 -4.12
CA THR A 613 13.16 11.58 -3.77
C THR A 613 11.66 11.38 -4.05
N PRO A 614 10.77 12.01 -3.26
CA PRO A 614 9.34 12.00 -3.53
C PRO A 614 8.99 12.48 -4.95
N GLU A 615 9.69 13.47 -5.47
CA GLU A 615 9.46 14.07 -6.79
C GLU A 615 9.77 13.09 -7.92
N ASN A 616 10.93 12.42 -7.87
CA ASN A 616 11.29 11.39 -8.85
C ASN A 616 10.31 10.21 -8.81
N ASN A 617 9.89 9.82 -7.61
CA ASN A 617 8.88 8.77 -7.42
C ASN A 617 7.53 9.17 -8.03
N GLU A 618 7.09 10.40 -7.83
CA GLU A 618 5.84 10.93 -8.42
C GLU A 618 5.90 10.90 -9.96
N GLU A 619 6.99 11.39 -10.55
CA GLU A 619 7.19 11.36 -12.01
C GLU A 619 7.23 9.93 -12.57
N PHE A 620 7.88 9.00 -11.85
CA PHE A 620 7.89 7.60 -12.25
C PHE A 620 6.48 6.99 -12.25
N ILE A 621 5.68 7.25 -11.21
CA ILE A 621 4.27 6.79 -11.14
C ILE A 621 3.48 7.31 -12.34
N LYS A 622 3.57 8.62 -12.62
CA LYS A 622 2.90 9.23 -13.78
C LYS A 622 3.33 8.56 -15.09
N ALA A 623 4.63 8.29 -15.26
CA ALA A 623 5.16 7.63 -16.45
C ALA A 623 4.61 6.20 -16.61
N GLN A 624 4.53 5.41 -15.54
CA GLN A 624 3.97 4.05 -15.63
C GLN A 624 2.48 4.07 -15.94
N ILE A 625 1.69 4.98 -15.34
CA ILE A 625 0.26 5.11 -15.64
C ILE A 625 0.04 5.51 -17.10
N ARG A 626 0.79 6.49 -17.61
CA ARG A 626 0.73 6.90 -19.04
C ARG A 626 1.06 5.74 -19.97
N LYS A 627 2.07 4.92 -19.65
CA LYS A 627 2.41 3.70 -20.41
C LYS A 627 1.23 2.72 -20.42
N THR A 628 0.62 2.46 -19.27
CA THR A 628 -0.54 1.56 -19.14
C THR A 628 -1.73 2.07 -19.95
N ILE A 629 -2.03 3.37 -19.91
CA ILE A 629 -3.10 3.98 -20.70
C ILE A 629 -2.83 3.86 -22.20
N LYS A 630 -1.59 4.14 -22.64
CA LYS A 630 -1.18 4.02 -24.06
C LYS A 630 -1.36 2.59 -24.58
N LYS A 631 -1.20 1.58 -23.72
CA LYS A 631 -1.43 0.16 -24.04
C LYS A 631 -2.85 -0.32 -23.74
N ASN A 632 -3.81 0.60 -23.56
CA ASN A 632 -5.20 0.29 -23.26
C ASN A 632 -5.36 -0.67 -22.06
N PHE A 633 -4.57 -0.46 -21.00
CA PHE A 633 -4.58 -1.22 -19.74
C PHE A 633 -4.27 -2.72 -19.86
N THR A 634 -3.76 -3.18 -21.00
CA THR A 634 -3.35 -4.59 -21.18
C THR A 634 -2.21 -4.99 -20.25
N ASP A 635 -1.35 -4.05 -19.85
CA ASP A 635 -0.25 -4.26 -18.89
C ASP A 635 -0.50 -3.58 -17.53
N ILE A 636 -1.74 -3.55 -17.05
CA ILE A 636 -2.10 -2.92 -15.75
C ILE A 636 -1.35 -3.51 -14.55
N ASN A 637 -0.90 -4.76 -14.64
CA ASN A 637 -0.05 -5.40 -13.62
C ASN A 637 1.28 -4.66 -13.41
N ARG A 638 1.77 -3.87 -14.38
CA ARG A 638 2.92 -2.98 -14.22
C ARG A 638 2.81 -2.09 -12.99
N LEU A 639 1.60 -1.57 -12.74
CA LEU A 639 1.33 -0.70 -11.58
C LEU A 639 1.51 -1.44 -10.25
N LEU A 640 1.38 -2.77 -10.24
CA LEU A 640 1.62 -3.62 -9.07
C LEU A 640 3.13 -3.81 -8.78
N LEU A 641 4.02 -3.47 -9.70
CA LEU A 641 5.47 -3.60 -9.54
C LEU A 641 6.17 -2.27 -9.18
N VAL A 642 5.43 -1.16 -9.09
CA VAL A 642 6.00 0.17 -8.84
C VAL A 642 6.53 0.29 -7.42
N LYS A 643 5.65 0.09 -6.44
CA LYS A 643 5.91 0.11 -4.98
C LYS A 643 4.78 -0.66 -4.29
N LYS A 644 5.01 -1.18 -3.08
CA LYS A 644 3.94 -1.69 -2.20
C LYS A 644 2.81 -0.66 -2.05
N ILE A 645 1.58 -1.04 -2.39
CA ILE A 645 0.40 -0.14 -2.36
C ILE A 645 -0.20 -0.15 -0.95
N ASN A 646 0.53 0.38 0.03
CA ASN A 646 0.08 0.43 1.43
C ASN A 646 -0.02 1.86 1.97
N ASP A 647 1.02 2.67 1.75
CA ASP A 647 1.14 4.06 2.17
C ASP A 647 -0.01 4.93 1.62
N PHE A 648 -0.62 5.75 2.48
CA PHE A 648 -1.78 6.56 2.11
C PHE A 648 -1.44 7.60 1.04
N SER A 649 -0.29 8.26 1.12
CA SER A 649 0.14 9.27 0.14
C SER A 649 0.35 8.64 -1.24
N TYR A 650 0.97 7.46 -1.26
CA TYR A 650 1.16 6.66 -2.47
C TYR A 650 -0.17 6.18 -3.04
N LYS A 651 -1.06 5.58 -2.22
CA LYS A 651 -2.41 5.17 -2.65
C LYS A 651 -3.18 6.33 -3.26
N LYS A 652 -3.20 7.48 -2.58
CA LYS A 652 -3.85 8.72 -3.03
C LYS A 652 -3.30 9.18 -4.38
N SER A 653 -1.98 9.23 -4.54
CA SER A 653 -1.34 9.69 -5.78
C SER A 653 -1.62 8.73 -6.95
N LEU A 654 -1.39 7.44 -6.74
CA LEU A 654 -1.66 6.39 -7.73
C LEU A 654 -3.12 6.39 -8.17
N PHE A 655 -4.05 6.47 -7.21
CA PHE A 655 -5.49 6.58 -7.47
C PHE A 655 -5.83 7.85 -8.26
N THR A 656 -5.33 9.00 -7.83
CA THR A 656 -5.64 10.29 -8.45
C THR A 656 -5.16 10.34 -9.89
N TYR A 657 -3.89 10.03 -10.16
CA TYR A 657 -3.37 10.03 -11.54
C TYR A 657 -4.04 8.99 -12.42
N SER A 658 -4.38 7.81 -11.89
CA SER A 658 -5.09 6.76 -12.64
C SER A 658 -6.44 7.25 -13.14
N ILE A 659 -7.19 7.97 -12.30
CA ILE A 659 -8.49 8.53 -12.68
C ILE A 659 -8.33 9.72 -13.62
N LEU A 660 -7.42 10.64 -13.31
CA LEU A 660 -7.21 11.85 -14.10
C LEU A 660 -6.76 11.56 -15.53
N TYR A 661 -5.74 10.72 -15.69
CA TYR A 661 -5.23 10.41 -17.02
C TYR A 661 -6.19 9.55 -17.84
N SER A 662 -7.21 8.95 -17.20
CA SER A 662 -8.28 8.19 -17.86
C SER A 662 -9.58 8.97 -18.03
N MET A 663 -9.64 10.25 -17.62
CA MET A 663 -10.87 11.06 -17.58
C MET A 663 -11.46 11.31 -18.98
N ASN A 664 -10.64 11.27 -20.03
CA ASN A 664 -11.10 11.41 -21.42
C ASN A 664 -11.68 10.11 -22.00
N GLN A 665 -11.69 9.00 -21.25
CA GLN A 665 -12.21 7.72 -21.68
C GLN A 665 -13.59 7.44 -21.09
N LYS A 666 -14.41 6.67 -21.81
CA LYS A 666 -15.69 6.19 -21.29
C LYS A 666 -15.44 4.97 -20.41
N LEU A 667 -15.43 5.19 -19.09
CA LEU A 667 -15.17 4.14 -18.11
C LEU A 667 -16.48 3.53 -17.58
N PHE A 668 -16.48 2.22 -17.36
CA PHE A 668 -17.59 1.45 -16.79
C PHE A 668 -17.10 0.66 -15.56
N PRO A 669 -17.99 0.16 -14.67
CA PRO A 669 -17.60 -0.63 -13.49
C PRO A 669 -16.69 -1.83 -13.80
N GLU A 670 -16.82 -2.40 -14.99
CA GLU A 670 -16.08 -3.56 -15.46
C GLU A 670 -14.67 -3.21 -15.96
N HIS A 671 -14.40 -1.94 -16.23
CA HIS A 671 -13.16 -1.50 -16.84
C HIS A 671 -11.96 -1.78 -15.90
N PRO A 672 -10.82 -2.30 -16.39
CA PRO A 672 -9.69 -2.68 -15.54
C PRO A 672 -9.21 -1.56 -14.61
N ILE A 673 -9.10 -0.33 -15.11
CA ILE A 673 -8.70 0.82 -14.27
C ILE A 673 -9.69 1.09 -13.14
N ILE A 674 -11.00 0.93 -13.38
CA ILE A 674 -12.04 1.17 -12.38
C ILE A 674 -12.01 0.09 -11.30
N ARG A 675 -11.82 -1.18 -11.68
CA ARG A 675 -11.66 -2.27 -10.71
C ARG A 675 -10.38 -2.10 -9.89
N PHE A 676 -9.26 -1.74 -10.53
CA PHE A 676 -8.00 -1.44 -9.87
C PHE A 676 -8.13 -0.29 -8.85
N THR A 677 -8.70 0.84 -9.25
CA THR A 677 -8.88 1.99 -8.35
C THR A 677 -9.95 1.74 -7.29
N SER A 678 -10.99 0.95 -7.60
CA SER A 678 -11.99 0.48 -6.62
C SER A 678 -11.32 -0.32 -5.50
N ASN A 679 -10.37 -1.19 -5.85
CA ASN A 679 -9.59 -1.95 -4.87
C ASN A 679 -8.67 -1.06 -4.02
N ILE A 680 -8.08 0.00 -4.60
CA ILE A 680 -7.31 1.00 -3.82
C ILE A 680 -8.23 1.70 -2.81
N ILE A 681 -9.37 2.22 -3.27
CA ILE A 681 -10.35 2.90 -2.41
C ILE A 681 -10.86 1.96 -1.31
N GLY A 682 -11.25 0.74 -1.69
CA GLY A 682 -11.70 -0.32 -0.79
C GLY A 682 -10.63 -0.87 0.13
N SER A 683 -9.38 -0.42 0.03
CA SER A 683 -8.31 -0.72 1.00
C SER A 683 -8.02 0.45 1.95
N THR A 684 -8.80 1.52 1.88
CA THR A 684 -8.60 2.76 2.62
C THR A 684 -9.76 2.96 3.59
N GLU A 685 -9.50 3.38 4.84
CA GLU A 685 -10.54 3.51 5.86
C GLU A 685 -11.42 4.75 5.67
N LEU A 686 -12.44 4.63 4.82
CA LEU A 686 -13.28 5.75 4.39
C LEU A 686 -14.29 6.25 5.45
N ASN A 687 -14.39 5.60 6.60
CA ASN A 687 -15.14 6.11 7.77
C ASN A 687 -14.43 7.30 8.44
N ASN A 688 -13.15 7.54 8.15
CA ASN A 688 -12.43 8.72 8.61
C ASN A 688 -12.72 9.93 7.70
N GLY A 689 -13.25 11.01 8.28
CA GLY A 689 -13.62 12.25 7.57
C GLY A 689 -12.47 12.93 6.82
N SER A 690 -11.24 12.87 7.36
CA SER A 690 -10.03 13.39 6.72
C SER A 690 -9.66 12.55 5.49
N ILE A 691 -9.68 11.23 5.62
CA ILE A 691 -9.36 10.29 4.54
C ILE A 691 -10.36 10.43 3.38
N ILE A 692 -11.67 10.37 3.65
CA ILE A 692 -12.68 10.46 2.59
C ILE A 692 -12.60 11.80 1.84
N SER A 693 -12.33 12.91 2.52
CA SER A 693 -12.14 14.24 1.88
C SER A 693 -10.94 14.29 0.93
N ARG A 694 -9.98 13.38 1.09
CA ARG A 694 -8.79 13.24 0.25
C ARG A 694 -8.92 12.12 -0.80
N MET A 695 -9.95 11.28 -0.74
CA MET A 695 -10.17 10.18 -1.68
C MET A 695 -11.43 10.36 -2.55
N SER A 696 -12.42 11.14 -2.13
CA SER A 696 -13.62 11.43 -2.93
C SER A 696 -13.39 12.38 -4.14
N PRO A 697 -12.49 13.39 -4.09
CA PRO A 697 -12.40 14.39 -5.16
C PRO A 697 -12.13 13.81 -6.55
N PRO A 698 -11.17 12.88 -6.76
CA PRO A 698 -10.89 12.36 -8.09
C PRO A 698 -12.09 11.72 -8.78
N ILE A 699 -12.95 11.01 -8.04
CA ILE A 699 -14.12 10.33 -8.62
C ILE A 699 -15.33 11.24 -8.77
N ILE A 700 -15.50 12.22 -7.88
CA ILE A 700 -16.56 13.23 -7.98
C ILE A 700 -16.27 14.17 -9.16
N PHE A 701 -15.09 14.80 -9.19
CA PHE A 701 -14.74 15.78 -10.21
C PHE A 701 -14.42 15.19 -11.59
N SER A 702 -14.42 13.85 -11.71
CA SER A 702 -14.36 13.13 -12.99
C SER A 702 -15.70 12.55 -13.44
N GLY A 703 -16.79 12.82 -12.70
CA GLY A 703 -18.12 12.32 -13.06
C GLY A 703 -18.31 10.81 -12.90
N LEU A 704 -17.43 10.13 -12.18
CA LEU A 704 -17.50 8.68 -11.94
C LEU A 704 -18.39 8.33 -10.74
N LEU A 705 -18.78 9.34 -9.95
CA LEU A 705 -19.75 9.24 -8.86
C LEU A 705 -20.78 10.36 -9.07
N SER A 706 -21.99 10.05 -9.57
CA SER A 706 -22.95 11.06 -10.04
C SER A 706 -24.24 11.17 -9.20
N LYS A 707 -24.88 12.35 -9.29
CA LYS A 707 -26.08 12.82 -8.56
C LYS A 707 -27.34 11.93 -8.74
N SER A 708 -27.44 11.15 -9.83
CA SER A 708 -28.70 10.50 -10.23
C SER A 708 -28.53 9.27 -11.15
N GLY A 709 -27.34 8.66 -11.22
CA GLY A 709 -27.00 7.70 -12.26
C GLY A 709 -27.30 6.24 -11.91
N SER A 710 -28.01 5.55 -12.80
CA SER A 710 -28.18 4.09 -12.84
C SER A 710 -26.87 3.30 -13.10
N ASN A 711 -25.75 3.98 -13.33
CA ASN A 711 -24.42 3.40 -13.49
C ASN A 711 -23.44 4.05 -12.50
N LEU A 712 -23.17 3.34 -11.40
CA LEU A 712 -22.13 3.71 -10.43
C LEU A 712 -20.83 3.00 -10.86
N ASN A 713 -19.85 3.72 -11.39
CA ASN A 713 -18.50 3.16 -11.62
C ASN A 713 -17.92 2.53 -10.35
N TYR A 714 -18.34 3.04 -9.18
CA TYR A 714 -18.00 2.50 -7.86
C TYR A 714 -19.25 2.03 -7.13
N PRO A 715 -19.77 0.82 -7.43
CA PRO A 715 -21.04 0.34 -6.87
C PRO A 715 -21.00 0.08 -5.36
N ASN A 716 -19.79 -0.07 -4.79
CA ASN A 716 -19.58 -0.26 -3.35
C ASN A 716 -19.62 1.07 -2.55
N ILE A 717 -19.70 2.22 -3.24
CA ILE A 717 -19.72 3.55 -2.62
C ILE A 717 -21.12 4.13 -2.78
N LYS A 718 -21.86 4.19 -1.67
CA LYS A 718 -23.21 4.75 -1.61
C LYS A 718 -23.19 6.02 -0.76
N LEU A 719 -22.91 7.16 -1.41
CA LEU A 719 -22.96 8.47 -0.78
C LEU A 719 -24.27 9.17 -1.13
N LYS A 720 -24.92 9.81 -0.15
CA LYS A 720 -26.06 10.71 -0.41
C LYS A 720 -25.64 11.96 -1.17
N GLU A 721 -26.64 12.59 -1.79
CA GLU A 721 -26.50 13.81 -2.56
C GLU A 721 -25.85 14.95 -1.75
N GLU A 722 -26.17 15.09 -0.47
CA GLU A 722 -25.63 16.12 0.43
C GLU A 722 -24.10 16.07 0.52
N ARG A 723 -23.50 14.88 0.49
CA ARG A 723 -22.03 14.75 0.50
C ARG A 723 -21.42 15.23 -0.81
N TYR A 724 -22.04 14.88 -1.92
CA TYR A 724 -21.63 15.36 -3.23
C TYR A 724 -21.72 16.89 -3.27
N GLN A 725 -22.81 17.47 -2.75
CA GLN A 725 -23.00 18.92 -2.67
C GLN A 725 -21.94 19.58 -1.77
N LYS A 726 -21.64 18.97 -0.61
CA LYS A 726 -20.57 19.39 0.28
C LYS A 726 -19.23 19.40 -0.47
N ASP A 727 -18.88 18.30 -1.12
CA ASP A 727 -17.60 18.20 -1.82
C ASP A 727 -17.52 19.17 -3.02
N MET A 728 -18.62 19.43 -3.73
CA MET A 728 -18.67 20.45 -4.78
C MET A 728 -18.49 21.88 -4.22
N GLY A 729 -19.13 22.21 -3.11
CA GLY A 729 -19.03 23.54 -2.46
C GLY A 729 -17.64 23.85 -1.91
N TYR A 730 -16.84 22.83 -1.60
CA TYR A 730 -15.46 22.98 -1.13
C TYR A 730 -14.41 22.90 -2.24
N ILE A 731 -14.78 22.95 -3.54
CA ILE A 731 -13.83 22.77 -4.66
C ILE A 731 -12.55 23.61 -4.50
N ARG A 732 -12.71 24.85 -4.01
CA ARG A 732 -11.65 25.83 -3.74
C ARG A 732 -10.59 25.42 -2.70
N TYR A 733 -10.86 24.37 -1.92
CA TYR A 733 -9.97 23.86 -0.88
C TYR A 733 -9.32 22.53 -1.23
N TYR A 734 -9.63 21.92 -2.38
CA TYR A 734 -9.02 20.64 -2.72
C TYR A 734 -7.65 20.80 -3.36
N TRP A 735 -6.70 20.10 -2.75
CA TRP A 735 -5.39 19.77 -3.30
C TRP A 735 -5.46 19.14 -4.70
N PHE A 736 -6.58 18.50 -5.05
CA PHE A 736 -6.81 17.80 -6.32
C PHE A 736 -6.63 18.69 -7.56
N VAL A 737 -6.95 19.99 -7.47
CA VAL A 737 -6.77 20.92 -8.60
C VAL A 737 -5.31 20.98 -9.04
N LYS A 738 -4.34 20.87 -8.12
CA LYS A 738 -2.92 20.84 -8.49
C LYS A 738 -2.58 19.68 -9.43
N TYR A 739 -3.23 18.53 -9.23
CA TYR A 739 -3.03 17.34 -10.08
C TYR A 739 -3.65 17.54 -11.47
N ILE A 740 -4.79 18.22 -11.56
CA ILE A 740 -5.41 18.59 -12.85
C ILE A 740 -4.49 19.53 -13.64
N LEU A 741 -3.87 20.51 -12.98
CA LEU A 741 -2.99 21.49 -13.64
C LEU A 741 -1.64 20.89 -14.08
N ASP A 742 -1.28 19.73 -13.56
CA ASP A 742 -0.13 18.94 -14.00
C ASP A 742 -0.45 18.10 -15.26
N CYS A 743 -1.72 17.96 -15.62
CA CYS A 743 -2.16 17.21 -16.79
C CYS A 743 -2.00 18.03 -18.09
N ASP A 744 -2.24 17.38 -19.24
CA ASP A 744 -2.37 18.09 -20.51
C ASP A 744 -3.65 18.94 -20.58
N ILE A 745 -3.68 19.85 -21.56
CA ILE A 745 -4.79 20.78 -21.74
C ILE A 745 -6.12 20.07 -22.08
N ASN A 746 -6.09 18.87 -22.69
CA ASN A 746 -7.32 18.15 -23.01
C ASN A 746 -7.98 17.59 -21.76
N ILE A 747 -7.21 17.04 -20.82
CA ILE A 747 -7.72 16.60 -19.51
C ILE A 747 -8.30 17.79 -18.74
N PHE A 748 -7.58 18.92 -18.72
CA PHE A 748 -8.09 20.15 -18.11
C PHE A 748 -9.43 20.59 -18.73
N ILE A 749 -9.53 20.56 -20.06
CA ILE A 749 -10.76 20.89 -20.79
C ILE A 749 -11.91 19.94 -20.41
N GLN A 750 -11.67 18.64 -20.25
CA GLN A 750 -12.71 17.71 -19.82
C GLN A 750 -13.17 18.02 -18.39
N TRP A 751 -12.23 18.25 -17.48
CA TRP A 751 -12.53 18.60 -16.10
C TRP A 751 -13.33 19.90 -15.98
N ILE A 752 -12.90 20.98 -16.67
CA ILE A 752 -13.59 22.27 -16.57
C ILE A 752 -15.01 22.19 -17.17
N LYS A 753 -15.21 21.44 -18.26
CA LYS A 753 -16.54 21.16 -18.81
C LYS A 753 -17.41 20.39 -17.81
N TYR A 754 -16.87 19.34 -17.20
CA TYR A 754 -17.59 18.59 -16.18
C TYR A 754 -18.05 19.51 -15.05
N CYS A 755 -17.14 20.36 -14.57
CA CYS A 755 -17.43 21.33 -13.54
C CYS A 755 -18.52 22.32 -13.98
N ILE A 756 -18.36 23.02 -15.13
CA ILE A 756 -19.36 23.95 -15.68
C ILE A 756 -20.75 23.30 -15.74
N GLY A 757 -20.85 22.11 -16.34
CA GLY A 757 -22.13 21.43 -16.55
C GLY A 757 -22.83 20.94 -15.27
N HIS A 758 -22.10 20.82 -14.17
CA HIS A 758 -22.65 20.36 -12.89
C HIS A 758 -22.85 21.51 -11.91
N PHE A 759 -21.98 22.51 -11.87
CA PHE A 759 -22.07 23.64 -10.94
C PHE A 759 -23.34 24.49 -11.12
N ASP A 760 -23.80 24.69 -12.36
CA ASP A 760 -25.05 25.41 -12.67
C ASP A 760 -26.31 24.79 -12.03
N LYS A 761 -26.25 23.51 -11.60
CA LYS A 761 -27.38 22.79 -10.98
C LYS A 761 -27.47 22.92 -9.46
N TYR A 762 -26.54 23.62 -8.81
CA TYR A 762 -26.44 23.67 -7.33
C TYR A 762 -26.77 25.04 -6.75
N ASP A 763 -26.46 26.08 -7.49
CA ASP A 763 -26.53 27.47 -7.06
C ASP A 763 -26.46 28.25 -8.38
N GLY A 764 -27.37 29.19 -8.66
CA GLY A 764 -27.30 30.04 -9.86
C GLY A 764 -25.99 30.85 -9.97
N LYS A 765 -25.13 30.75 -8.94
CA LYS A 765 -23.77 31.26 -8.80
C LYS A 765 -22.68 30.17 -8.90
N GLY A 766 -23.00 28.95 -9.34
CA GLY A 766 -22.13 27.78 -9.27
C GLY A 766 -20.79 27.91 -10.00
N MET A 767 -20.76 28.55 -11.17
CA MET A 767 -19.53 28.87 -11.87
C MET A 767 -18.57 29.70 -11.00
N TYR A 768 -19.08 30.55 -10.12
CA TYR A 768 -18.26 31.42 -9.27
C TYR A 768 -17.51 30.66 -8.15
N ASN A 769 -17.94 29.44 -7.80
CA ASN A 769 -17.25 28.60 -6.80
C ASN A 769 -15.95 27.97 -7.34
N LEU A 770 -15.90 27.61 -8.64
CA LEU A 770 -14.65 27.28 -9.35
C LEU A 770 -13.68 28.48 -9.38
N LEU A 771 -14.25 29.69 -9.30
CA LEU A 771 -13.55 30.94 -9.53
C LEU A 771 -13.02 31.59 -8.23
N GLY A 772 -13.05 30.87 -7.10
CA GLY A 772 -12.45 31.30 -5.84
C GLY A 772 -10.92 31.44 -5.89
N PHE A 773 -10.36 32.41 -5.16
CA PHE A 773 -8.94 32.84 -5.21
C PHE A 773 -7.90 31.70 -5.09
N LYS A 774 -8.12 30.72 -4.21
CA LYS A 774 -7.19 29.60 -3.98
C LYS A 774 -7.02 28.67 -5.20
N VAL A 775 -7.98 28.69 -6.14
CA VAL A 775 -7.97 27.87 -7.35
C VAL A 775 -7.67 28.69 -8.60
N THR A 776 -8.10 29.95 -8.65
CA THR A 776 -7.94 30.77 -9.86
C THR A 776 -6.52 31.23 -10.13
N LYS A 777 -5.69 31.49 -9.10
CA LYS A 777 -4.29 31.86 -9.33
C LYS A 777 -3.50 30.73 -10.01
N PRO A 778 -3.50 29.47 -9.50
CA PRO A 778 -2.85 28.36 -10.20
C PRO A 778 -3.41 28.09 -11.61
N ILE A 779 -4.74 28.20 -11.82
CA ILE A 779 -5.33 28.07 -13.16
C ILE A 779 -4.81 29.16 -14.10
N TYR A 780 -4.79 30.41 -13.63
CA TYR A 780 -4.23 31.54 -14.38
C TYR A 780 -2.77 31.27 -14.78
N GLU A 781 -1.93 30.86 -13.82
CA GLU A 781 -0.53 30.51 -14.08
C GLU A 781 -0.40 29.40 -15.12
N TYR A 782 -1.28 28.39 -15.06
CA TYR A 782 -1.32 27.30 -16.04
C TYR A 782 -1.78 27.74 -17.43
N MET A 783 -2.80 28.61 -17.53
CA MET A 783 -3.31 29.15 -18.81
C MET A 783 -2.26 29.96 -19.56
N PHE A 784 -1.40 30.69 -18.84
CA PHE A 784 -0.40 31.59 -19.44
C PHE A 784 1.04 31.14 -19.18
N LYS A 785 1.27 29.86 -18.85
CA LYS A 785 2.62 29.33 -18.54
C LYS A 785 3.61 29.49 -19.70
N ALA A 786 3.12 29.50 -20.94
CA ALA A 786 3.92 29.72 -22.15
C ALA A 786 4.08 31.22 -22.52
N GLY A 787 3.48 32.13 -21.75
CA GLY A 787 3.47 33.57 -22.05
C GLY A 787 2.59 33.95 -23.25
N ASP A 788 1.73 33.06 -23.72
CA ASP A 788 0.83 33.24 -24.86
C ASP A 788 -0.63 32.85 -24.54
N MET A 789 -1.54 33.02 -25.51
CA MET A 789 -2.96 32.68 -25.36
C MET A 789 -3.29 31.22 -25.70
N LYS A 790 -2.30 30.37 -26.04
CA LYS A 790 -2.54 29.06 -26.66
C LYS A 790 -3.49 28.16 -25.85
N TYR A 791 -3.34 28.15 -24.54
CA TYR A 791 -4.16 27.31 -23.65
C TYR A 791 -5.54 27.95 -23.41
N ALA A 792 -5.58 29.28 -23.24
CA ALA A 792 -6.82 30.03 -23.13
C ALA A 792 -7.70 29.85 -24.38
N ASP A 793 -7.12 30.04 -25.58
CA ASP A 793 -7.81 29.87 -26.86
C ASP A 793 -8.35 28.43 -27.04
N ALA A 794 -7.60 27.42 -26.56
CA ALA A 794 -8.04 26.04 -26.57
C ALA A 794 -9.26 25.80 -25.67
N VAL A 795 -9.27 26.43 -24.49
CA VAL A 795 -10.41 26.40 -23.55
C VAL A 795 -11.61 27.14 -24.15
N ASP A 796 -11.42 28.33 -24.71
CA ASP A 796 -12.48 29.12 -25.34
C ASP A 796 -13.14 28.34 -26.47
N LYS A 797 -12.34 27.73 -27.35
CA LYS A 797 -12.83 26.87 -28.42
C LYS A 797 -13.64 25.69 -27.88
N ALA A 798 -13.15 25.02 -26.85
CA ALA A 798 -13.83 23.87 -26.27
C ALA A 798 -15.15 24.25 -25.59
N ILE A 799 -15.20 25.40 -24.91
CA ILE A 799 -16.41 25.94 -24.28
C ILE A 799 -17.42 26.38 -25.33
N ALA A 800 -16.98 27.10 -26.37
CA ALA A 800 -17.85 27.53 -27.46
C ALA A 800 -18.50 26.34 -28.18
N GLN A 801 -17.78 25.22 -28.30
CA GLN A 801 -18.32 23.98 -28.86
C GLN A 801 -19.28 23.25 -27.92
N ALA A 802 -18.99 23.23 -26.62
CA ALA A 802 -19.77 22.47 -25.64
C ALA A 802 -21.03 23.19 -25.14
N TYR A 803 -21.00 24.53 -25.11
CA TYR A 803 -22.06 25.37 -24.53
C TYR A 803 -22.40 26.54 -25.46
N PRO A 804 -22.87 26.30 -26.69
CA PRO A 804 -23.08 27.36 -27.68
C PRO A 804 -23.97 28.51 -27.19
N ASP A 805 -24.98 28.20 -26.37
CA ASP A 805 -25.95 29.18 -25.85
C ASP A 805 -25.41 29.99 -24.67
N LYS A 806 -24.45 29.45 -23.91
CA LYS A 806 -23.84 30.09 -22.73
C LYS A 806 -22.40 30.55 -22.97
N LYS A 807 -21.84 30.30 -24.15
CA LYS A 807 -20.41 30.49 -24.43
C LYS A 807 -19.96 31.91 -24.13
N ASP A 808 -20.75 32.90 -24.51
CA ASP A 808 -20.36 34.31 -24.40
C ASP A 808 -20.30 34.74 -22.94
N GLU A 809 -21.22 34.25 -22.10
CA GLU A 809 -21.20 34.47 -20.65
C GLU A 809 -19.99 33.80 -20.00
N ILE A 810 -19.79 32.50 -20.28
CA ILE A 810 -18.70 31.72 -19.68
C ILE A 810 -17.33 32.29 -20.06
N ILE A 811 -17.10 32.53 -21.35
CA ILE A 811 -15.83 33.06 -21.88
C ILE A 811 -15.57 34.46 -21.31
N ASN A 812 -16.58 35.33 -21.27
CA ASN A 812 -16.46 36.65 -20.64
C ASN A 812 -15.94 36.55 -19.19
N ASN A 813 -16.46 35.60 -18.42
CA ASN A 813 -16.11 35.43 -17.01
C ASN A 813 -14.66 34.93 -16.83
N LEU A 814 -14.24 33.99 -17.67
CA LEU A 814 -12.86 33.49 -17.65
C LEU A 814 -11.87 34.61 -17.98
N HIS A 815 -12.10 35.36 -19.06
CA HIS A 815 -11.22 36.47 -19.44
C HIS A 815 -11.22 37.62 -18.44
N TYR A 816 -12.34 37.91 -17.77
CA TYR A 816 -12.38 38.90 -16.69
C TYR A 816 -11.39 38.52 -15.59
N ILE A 817 -11.41 37.26 -15.16
CA ILE A 817 -10.54 36.76 -14.09
C ILE A 817 -9.08 36.76 -14.52
N TRP A 818 -8.79 36.23 -15.71
CA TRP A 818 -7.44 36.24 -16.27
C TRP A 818 -6.89 37.66 -16.39
N PHE A 819 -7.71 38.61 -16.82
CA PHE A 819 -7.36 40.02 -16.88
C PHE A 819 -7.03 40.60 -15.49
N VAL A 820 -7.85 40.33 -14.47
CA VAL A 820 -7.61 40.79 -13.10
C VAL A 820 -6.29 40.25 -12.55
N TYR A 821 -5.92 39.00 -12.84
CA TYR A 821 -4.61 38.46 -12.44
C TYR A 821 -3.46 39.11 -13.21
N LEU A 822 -3.60 39.34 -14.52
CA LEU A 822 -2.58 39.99 -15.35
C LEU A 822 -2.25 41.40 -14.84
N ILE A 823 -3.25 42.17 -14.43
CA ILE A 823 -3.03 43.53 -13.91
C ILE A 823 -2.57 43.56 -12.44
N ARG A 824 -2.54 42.41 -11.76
CA ARG A 824 -1.95 42.28 -10.42
C ARG A 824 -0.46 41.89 -10.46
N GLU A 825 0.03 41.34 -11.57
CA GLU A 825 1.44 40.96 -11.67
C GLU A 825 2.34 42.18 -11.49
N ALA A 826 3.46 41.99 -10.76
CA ALA A 826 4.48 43.03 -10.63
C ALA A 826 5.03 43.45 -12.00
N ASN A 827 5.19 42.47 -12.90
CA ASN A 827 5.61 42.68 -14.28
C ASN A 827 4.41 42.48 -15.21
N LEU A 828 3.80 43.58 -15.65
CA LEU A 828 2.63 43.55 -16.52
C LEU A 828 2.95 42.96 -17.90
N LYS A 829 2.32 41.83 -18.23
CA LYS A 829 2.35 41.23 -19.58
C LYS A 829 1.36 41.94 -20.51
N VAL A 830 1.74 43.11 -21.00
CA VAL A 830 0.87 44.04 -21.78
C VAL A 830 0.09 43.36 -22.89
N LYS A 831 0.71 42.46 -23.68
CA LYS A 831 0.06 41.78 -24.82
C LYS A 831 -1.10 40.87 -24.36
N LEU A 832 -0.86 40.07 -23.31
CA LEU A 832 -1.88 39.18 -22.75
C LEU A 832 -2.99 39.99 -22.08
N ALA A 833 -2.63 41.02 -21.30
CA ALA A 833 -3.59 41.88 -20.63
C ALA A 833 -4.50 42.60 -21.63
N LYS A 834 -3.93 43.13 -22.72
CA LYS A 834 -4.70 43.71 -23.83
C LYS A 834 -5.68 42.71 -24.43
N THR A 835 -5.20 41.50 -24.75
CA THR A 835 -6.02 40.48 -25.41
C THR A 835 -7.21 40.08 -24.54
N ASN A 836 -6.96 39.77 -23.26
CA ASN A 836 -8.01 39.43 -22.31
C ASN A 836 -8.97 40.60 -22.05
N PHE A 837 -8.48 41.84 -21.98
CA PHE A 837 -9.33 43.02 -21.84
C PHE A 837 -10.35 43.12 -22.99
N HIS A 838 -9.92 42.90 -24.23
CA HIS A 838 -10.81 42.98 -25.38
C HIS A 838 -11.83 41.85 -25.44
N ALA A 839 -11.52 40.67 -24.90
CA ALA A 839 -12.44 39.54 -24.82
C ALA A 839 -13.60 39.75 -23.82
N ILE A 840 -13.46 40.68 -22.87
CA ILE A 840 -14.50 41.03 -21.89
C ILE A 840 -15.58 41.90 -22.54
N ARG A 841 -16.82 41.41 -22.57
CA ARG A 841 -18.02 42.09 -23.08
C ARG A 841 -18.85 42.79 -21.99
N SER A 842 -18.83 42.29 -20.75
CA SER A 842 -19.59 42.88 -19.62
C SER A 842 -18.71 43.01 -18.36
N THR A 843 -18.82 44.16 -17.70
CA THR A 843 -18.17 44.46 -16.41
C THR A 843 -19.15 44.38 -15.22
N LYS A 844 -20.44 44.08 -15.46
CA LYS A 844 -21.44 43.92 -14.39
C LYS A 844 -21.15 42.64 -13.62
N TYR A 845 -20.37 42.74 -12.55
CA TYR A 845 -20.08 41.63 -11.66
C TYR A 845 -20.15 42.04 -10.19
N GLU A 846 -20.87 41.24 -9.39
CA GLU A 846 -20.84 41.31 -7.92
C GLU A 846 -19.38 41.15 -7.46
N GLN A 847 -18.93 42.03 -6.56
CA GLN A 847 -17.58 42.07 -6.01
C GLN A 847 -17.24 40.78 -5.25
N TYR A 848 -16.87 39.72 -5.96
CA TYR A 848 -16.04 38.65 -5.42
C TYR A 848 -14.58 39.03 -5.65
N GLY A 849 -14.19 40.11 -4.98
CA GLY A 849 -12.80 40.54 -4.89
C GLY A 849 -12.00 39.56 -4.03
N PRO A 850 -10.71 39.32 -4.33
CA PRO A 850 -9.81 38.60 -3.44
C PRO A 850 -9.78 39.25 -2.05
N ASP A 851 -9.78 38.47 -0.98
CA ASP A 851 -9.27 38.94 0.31
C ASP A 851 -7.83 39.44 0.08
N TYR A 852 -7.58 40.72 0.38
CA TYR A 852 -6.32 41.46 0.14
C TYR A 852 -5.94 41.71 -1.34
N VAL A 853 -6.35 42.87 -1.86
CA VAL A 853 -5.93 43.41 -3.16
C VAL A 853 -4.98 44.59 -2.92
N ASP A 854 -3.76 44.54 -3.49
CA ASP A 854 -2.92 45.74 -3.62
C ASP A 854 -3.50 46.60 -4.76
N THR A 855 -4.48 47.42 -4.40
CA THR A 855 -5.19 48.32 -5.33
C THR A 855 -4.25 49.31 -6.00
N ARG A 856 -3.15 49.68 -5.33
CA ARG A 856 -2.12 50.58 -5.89
C ARG A 856 -1.42 49.97 -7.10
N GLN A 857 -1.01 48.71 -6.99
CA GLN A 857 -0.38 48.00 -8.11
C GLN A 857 -1.34 47.86 -9.30
N ILE A 858 -2.59 47.49 -9.05
CA ILE A 858 -3.61 47.36 -10.09
C ILE A 858 -3.83 48.69 -10.82
N VAL A 859 -4.01 49.79 -10.07
CA VAL A 859 -4.20 51.12 -10.65
C VAL A 859 -3.00 51.54 -11.50
N ASN A 860 -1.77 51.26 -11.05
CA ASN A 860 -0.56 51.55 -11.83
C ASN A 860 -0.51 50.74 -13.13
N ASN A 861 -0.81 49.44 -13.07
CA ASN A 861 -0.85 48.59 -14.26
C ASN A 861 -1.97 48.98 -15.23
N LEU A 862 -3.15 49.36 -14.72
CA LEU A 862 -4.24 49.91 -15.55
C LEU A 862 -3.81 51.20 -16.24
N ARG A 863 -3.14 52.12 -15.55
CA ARG A 863 -2.59 53.35 -16.18
C ARG A 863 -1.61 53.03 -17.30
N GLN A 864 -0.74 52.03 -17.13
CA GLN A 864 0.17 51.56 -18.19
C GLN A 864 -0.59 50.98 -19.39
N LEU A 865 -1.69 50.24 -19.14
CA LEU A 865 -2.52 49.65 -20.20
C LEU A 865 -3.34 50.66 -20.99
N LYS A 866 -3.67 51.83 -20.42
CA LYS A 866 -4.58 52.82 -21.03
C LYS A 866 -4.31 53.05 -22.52
N LYS A 867 -3.05 53.29 -22.90
CA LYS A 867 -2.64 53.54 -24.30
C LYS A 867 -2.79 52.35 -25.23
N HIS A 868 -2.90 51.14 -24.69
CA HIS A 868 -2.99 49.88 -25.43
C HIS A 868 -4.42 49.38 -25.59
N VAL A 869 -5.33 49.76 -24.70
CA VAL A 869 -6.69 49.21 -24.62
C VAL A 869 -7.80 50.21 -24.93
N CYS A 870 -7.58 51.52 -24.73
CA CYS A 870 -8.57 52.58 -25.00
C CYS A 870 -8.52 53.05 -26.45
N ILE A 871 -9.03 52.24 -27.37
CA ILE A 871 -8.98 52.51 -28.82
C ILE A 871 -10.31 53.02 -29.40
N ASP A 872 -11.41 52.86 -28.67
CA ASP A 872 -12.77 53.28 -29.06
C ASP A 872 -13.58 53.68 -27.81
N GLU A 873 -14.75 54.31 -28.01
CA GLU A 873 -15.58 54.80 -26.89
C GLU A 873 -16.04 53.67 -25.93
N SER A 874 -16.33 52.47 -26.45
CA SER A 874 -16.75 51.33 -25.65
C SER A 874 -15.60 50.80 -24.80
N SER A 875 -14.41 50.66 -25.37
CA SER A 875 -13.22 50.27 -24.60
C SER A 875 -12.77 51.33 -23.59
N ILE A 876 -12.97 52.63 -23.87
CA ILE A 876 -12.78 53.72 -22.89
C ILE A 876 -13.77 53.62 -21.73
N ALA A 877 -15.07 53.39 -22.00
CA ALA A 877 -16.08 53.24 -20.96
C ALA A 877 -15.79 52.05 -20.05
N LYS A 878 -15.44 50.89 -20.64
CA LYS A 878 -15.00 49.69 -19.91
C LYS A 878 -13.77 49.95 -19.06
N PHE A 879 -12.76 50.64 -19.60
CA PHE A 879 -11.56 51.00 -18.84
C PHE A 879 -11.86 51.91 -17.64
N ARG A 880 -12.72 52.93 -17.82
CA ARG A 880 -13.18 53.81 -16.73
C ARG A 880 -13.87 53.03 -15.62
N GLU A 881 -14.66 52.03 -15.99
CA GLU A 881 -15.33 51.17 -15.01
C GLU A 881 -14.34 50.32 -14.21
N PHE A 882 -13.33 49.71 -14.85
CA PHE A 882 -12.25 49.03 -14.13
C PHE A 882 -11.49 49.99 -13.20
N MET A 883 -11.16 51.19 -13.66
CA MET A 883 -10.54 52.21 -12.82
C MET A 883 -11.42 52.59 -11.63
N ARG A 884 -12.74 52.72 -11.81
CA ARG A 884 -13.71 53.00 -10.74
C ARG A 884 -13.74 51.89 -9.70
N ILE A 885 -13.76 50.62 -10.13
CA ILE A 885 -13.83 49.45 -9.25
C ILE A 885 -12.58 49.35 -8.35
N TYR A 886 -11.38 49.61 -8.89
CA TYR A 886 -10.11 49.37 -8.19
C TYR A 886 -9.42 50.62 -7.62
N SER A 887 -10.01 51.81 -7.82
CA SER A 887 -9.53 53.06 -7.19
C SER A 887 -10.33 53.46 -5.94
N GLN A 888 -11.33 52.66 -5.57
CA GLN A 888 -11.99 52.70 -4.25
C GLN A 888 -11.14 51.91 -3.25
#